data_AF-A0A521CNZ6-F1
#
_entry.id   AF-A0A521CNZ6-F1
#
_cell.length_a   1.000
_cell.length_b   1.000
_cell.length_c   1.000
_cell.angle_alpha   90.00
_cell.angle_beta   90.00
_cell.angle_gamma   90.00
#
_symmetry.space_group_name_H-M   'P 1'
#
loop_
_entity.id
_entity.type
_entity.pdbx_description
1 polymer ?
#
loop_
_entity_poly.entity_id
_entity_poly.type
_entity_poly.pdbx_seq_one_letter_code
_entity_poly.pdbx_strand_id
1 'polypeptide(L)'
;MKKRTYLVFTLIFGLLVVVAMPPTIYGLSDKESHELVELRTPNSKTYFMGGGTYRSVHYMKPIHYEKDGRMVEIDNSISTVQTQNAVDKDLPYQNKRNRYRVGFAQNSQNEKVLRFQRGKYTIELDLLKDVKPTVAEYKGNQITYPDVYQNVDLIFYTGSNGVKKEWKIDRYNGQEKFSFRIDTQALKPEMQSDGSIHFLNSNGDLIIKASRPSMIDKNLRYSDGAKYKLRKENSVTYLDLILDESWLKDKKRSYPVSVDQVFELQAESTNQDAFVGSLNDTEKSRNYGSATYMTVGNNPDHGISRSFLQFDLNSLIGIKGAKISSARLHLWQTNISSTTEKENIHPVTKSWNEGTITWNNQPTVGDVLTTENATDAGWYEFDLTSLVRQWYNGETANYGISVRHQDESKNRKSYFSSEYLNNTSKRPKLIVDYALDGIEYKGKVNEFRTHRYQLSTTGTGTVNVVANHENSSVNYLLYQEEPEFKEFVNGDELPAGKYYFEVNTTSSKDVSYSYHLTGLPGIENNISTLPTLTVSEPSQHIPRLSKGTSSTKFSGTTNGENAFLTKGIDAPISLTSVFSKTVGLTEGPNVVTLNAMKKSNEVLDFYNPISPGVKRLDGRTPAEVSVSVSKEISSLGYKPKTVLLTSDQAWVHGLSAAPLAAQEKAPILLTDPTTLSTVTKSEIQRIAPEKVIIIGGPGSVSDEIEANELPALGVENIERIWGTTRYDTPPLIAERVVNSDNNSETTGAFIATGENFEDALSHASLAGNMGLPILLVKTSSIPDATRNFLKRNPRIETLYVVGKTGSIDDSVITTLNKYGNVEDLRGASRYNGNVNSLYHFWLRPDHVTVTHGWTFQGMLTSSSLTAIQGGVTVISNKTSLSDPVMVYLYDNKDNPLNYMYIPGGTDSISSELENDLDQYIPD
;
A
#
# COMPACT_ATOMS: atom_id res chain seq x y z
N MET A 1 10.06 56.95 -20.37
CA MET A 1 10.69 56.64 -19.06
C MET A 1 10.75 55.12 -18.94
N LYS A 2 11.88 54.53 -19.32
CA LYS A 2 13.02 54.06 -18.49
C LYS A 2 12.82 52.64 -17.92
N LYS A 3 13.36 51.66 -18.67
CA LYS A 3 14.02 50.45 -18.18
C LYS A 3 15.13 50.80 -17.18
N ARG A 4 15.47 49.89 -16.24
CA ARG A 4 16.87 49.60 -15.85
C ARG A 4 17.04 48.37 -14.93
N THR A 5 17.72 47.39 -15.49
CA THR A 5 18.75 46.45 -14.98
C THR A 5 19.52 46.89 -13.74
N TYR A 6 19.93 45.94 -12.86
CA TYR A 6 21.20 45.83 -12.11
C TYR A 6 21.25 44.40 -11.50
N LEU A 7 22.36 43.69 -11.29
CA LEU A 7 23.73 43.67 -11.80
C LEU A 7 24.39 42.41 -11.17
N VAL A 8 25.23 41.73 -11.94
CA VAL A 8 26.17 40.71 -11.46
C VAL A 8 27.25 41.37 -10.59
N PHE A 9 27.62 40.74 -9.48
CA PHE A 9 28.88 41.03 -8.79
C PHE A 9 29.59 39.71 -8.46
N THR A 10 30.70 39.49 -9.16
CA THR A 10 31.75 38.53 -8.80
C THR A 10 32.91 39.35 -8.26
N LEU A 11 33.44 39.02 -7.07
CA LEU A 11 34.76 39.46 -6.65
C LEU A 11 35.40 38.44 -5.71
N ILE A 12 36.63 38.06 -6.08
CA ILE A 12 37.55 37.11 -5.45
C ILE A 12 38.54 37.88 -4.57
N PHE A 13 38.92 37.29 -3.42
CA PHE A 13 40.17 37.36 -2.61
C PHE A 13 39.74 37.08 -1.15
N GLY A 14 40.22 36.10 -0.37
CA GLY A 14 41.41 35.27 -0.39
C GLY A 14 42.15 35.45 0.95
N LEU A 15 41.97 34.57 1.95
CA LEU A 15 43.04 34.11 2.86
C LEU A 15 42.55 32.98 3.79
N LEU A 16 43.31 31.88 3.76
CA LEU A 16 43.22 30.70 4.62
C LEU A 16 43.53 31.06 6.08
N VAL A 17 42.63 30.72 7.01
CA VAL A 17 42.99 30.41 8.41
C VAL A 17 42.50 29.00 8.67
N VAL A 18 43.44 28.08 8.78
CA VAL A 18 43.20 26.69 9.16
C VAL A 18 42.85 26.68 10.65
N VAL A 19 41.55 26.57 10.96
CA VAL A 19 41.08 26.13 12.27
C VAL A 19 40.70 24.67 12.11
N ALA A 20 41.50 23.79 12.72
CA ALA A 20 41.23 22.36 12.78
C ALA A 20 39.89 22.11 13.48
N MET A 21 38.86 21.80 12.70
CA MET A 21 37.61 21.21 13.20
C MET A 21 37.85 19.70 13.45
N PRO A 22 37.25 19.12 14.50
CA PRO A 22 37.35 17.69 14.78
C PRO A 22 36.76 16.85 13.63
N PRO A 23 37.24 15.62 13.42
CA PRO A 23 36.95 14.84 12.22
C PRO A 23 35.45 14.61 12.03
N THR A 24 34.95 15.18 10.94
CA THR A 24 33.67 14.87 10.33
C THR A 24 33.61 13.37 10.06
N ILE A 25 32.54 12.73 10.53
CA ILE A 25 32.15 11.36 10.21
C ILE A 25 32.28 11.17 8.69
N TYR A 26 33.06 10.18 8.27
CA TYR A 26 33.22 9.83 6.86
C TYR A 26 31.83 9.48 6.28
N GLY A 27 31.33 10.37 5.44
CA GLY A 27 30.12 10.19 4.67
C GLY A 27 30.37 9.31 3.45
N LEU A 28 29.65 8.20 3.37
CA LEU A 28 28.95 7.84 2.14
C LEU A 28 27.65 8.65 2.16
N SER A 29 27.31 9.28 1.03
CA SER A 29 26.20 10.25 1.01
C SER A 29 24.87 9.55 1.32
N ASP A 30 24.09 10.09 2.27
CA ASP A 30 22.71 9.67 2.60
C ASP A 30 21.70 9.80 1.42
N LYS A 31 22.15 10.10 0.19
CA LYS A 31 21.28 10.26 -0.98
C LYS A 31 20.80 8.95 -1.61
N GLU A 32 21.44 7.81 -1.33
CA GLU A 32 21.08 6.51 -1.92
C GLU A 32 20.41 5.54 -0.94
N SER A 33 20.26 5.91 0.33
CA SER A 33 19.58 5.08 1.32
C SER A 33 18.08 5.40 1.37
N HIS A 34 17.22 4.41 1.17
CA HIS A 34 15.79 4.52 1.42
C HIS A 34 15.34 3.52 2.48
N GLU A 35 14.38 3.92 3.32
CA GLU A 35 13.82 3.05 4.34
C GLU A 35 12.91 1.99 3.69
N LEU A 36 13.09 0.73 4.09
CA LEU A 36 12.23 -0.40 3.75
C LEU A 36 11.12 -0.49 4.80
N VAL A 37 10.04 0.25 4.58
CA VAL A 37 8.94 0.42 5.55
C VAL A 37 8.21 -0.89 5.84
N GLU A 38 8.23 -1.81 4.88
CA GLU A 38 7.70 -3.17 4.97
C GLU A 38 8.54 -4.07 5.90
N LEU A 39 9.80 -3.73 6.15
CA LEU A 39 10.70 -4.43 7.07
C LEU A 39 10.77 -3.77 8.46
N ARG A 40 9.89 -2.80 8.74
CA ARG A 40 9.79 -2.21 10.09
C ARG A 40 9.39 -3.26 11.11
N THR A 41 9.98 -3.14 12.30
CA THR A 41 9.56 -3.90 13.48
C THR A 41 9.21 -2.92 14.60
N PRO A 42 8.68 -3.36 15.76
CA PRO A 42 8.45 -2.46 16.87
C PRO A 42 9.72 -1.69 17.25
N ASN A 43 10.91 -2.30 17.12
CA ASN A 43 12.18 -1.81 17.64
C ASN A 43 13.26 -1.56 16.57
N SER A 44 12.95 -1.70 15.29
CA SER A 44 13.96 -1.53 14.24
C SER A 44 13.46 -0.85 12.97
N LYS A 45 14.42 -0.24 12.28
CA LYS A 45 14.31 0.24 10.90
C LYS A 45 15.33 -0.45 10.03
N THR A 46 14.96 -0.71 8.78
CA THR A 46 15.88 -1.28 7.78
C THR A 46 15.96 -0.34 6.59
N TYR A 47 17.16 -0.13 6.09
CA TYR A 47 17.46 0.72 4.95
C TYR A 47 18.16 -0.13 3.89
N PHE A 48 17.76 0.01 2.64
CA PHE A 48 18.57 -0.48 1.53
C PHE A 48 19.62 0.56 1.21
N MET A 49 20.88 0.13 1.14
CA MET A 49 22.04 1.00 0.94
C MET A 49 22.59 0.90 -0.49
N GLY A 50 21.94 0.14 -1.38
CA GLY A 50 22.38 -0.12 -2.75
C GLY A 50 23.25 -1.37 -2.88
N GLY A 51 23.31 -1.96 -4.08
CA GLY A 51 24.21 -3.07 -4.40
C GLY A 51 24.01 -4.32 -3.52
N GLY A 52 22.78 -4.62 -3.11
CA GLY A 52 22.46 -5.75 -2.24
C GLY A 52 22.88 -5.57 -0.77
N THR A 53 23.25 -4.35 -0.38
CA THR A 53 23.62 -4.02 1.00
C THR A 53 22.48 -3.33 1.76
N TYR A 54 22.41 -3.61 3.04
CA TYR A 54 21.33 -3.21 3.92
C TYR A 54 21.88 -2.74 5.27
N ARG A 55 21.17 -1.81 5.91
CA ARG A 55 21.43 -1.34 7.26
C ARG A 55 20.21 -1.52 8.11
N SER A 56 20.32 -2.28 9.20
CA SER A 56 19.28 -2.35 10.23
C SER A 56 19.71 -1.57 11.47
N VAL A 57 18.82 -0.73 11.99
CA VAL A 57 19.04 0.05 13.22
C VAL A 57 18.07 -0.46 14.27
N HIS A 58 18.60 -0.97 15.37
CA HIS A 58 17.86 -1.58 16.48
C HIS A 58 17.87 -0.68 17.70
N TYR A 59 16.71 -0.50 18.31
CA TYR A 59 16.45 0.44 19.41
C TYR A 59 15.97 -0.31 20.65
N MET A 60 16.44 0.12 21.82
CA MET A 60 16.08 -0.51 23.11
C MET A 60 14.58 -0.43 23.44
N LYS A 61 13.88 0.61 23.00
CA LYS A 61 12.44 0.76 23.19
C LYS A 61 11.72 0.85 21.84
N PRO A 62 10.44 0.43 21.76
CA PRO A 62 9.64 0.55 20.56
C PRO A 62 9.66 1.96 19.96
N ILE A 63 9.78 2.02 18.64
CA ILE A 63 9.70 3.20 17.79
C ILE A 63 8.56 3.11 16.77
N HIS A 64 7.99 1.91 16.58
CA HIS A 64 6.79 1.67 15.80
C HIS A 64 5.71 0.95 16.63
N TYR A 65 4.46 1.10 16.21
CA TYR A 65 3.33 0.31 16.68
C TYR A 65 2.52 -0.21 15.50
N GLU A 66 1.88 -1.35 15.69
CA GLU A 66 1.03 -1.96 14.67
C GLU A 66 -0.33 -1.26 14.59
N LYS A 67 -0.74 -0.90 13.37
CA LYS A 67 -2.06 -0.36 13.04
C LYS A 67 -2.48 -0.89 11.68
N ASP A 68 -3.65 -1.52 11.60
CA ASP A 68 -4.23 -2.07 10.37
C ASP A 68 -3.25 -2.99 9.59
N GLY A 69 -2.54 -3.86 10.31
CA GLY A 69 -1.55 -4.79 9.76
C GLY A 69 -0.23 -4.15 9.29
N ARG A 70 0.01 -2.86 9.59
CA ARG A 70 1.23 -2.13 9.22
C ARG A 70 1.94 -1.53 10.42
N MET A 71 3.25 -1.42 10.34
CA MET A 71 4.08 -0.74 11.35
C MET A 71 4.11 0.77 11.09
N VAL A 72 3.58 1.54 12.05
CA VAL A 72 3.49 3.00 12.01
C VAL A 72 4.42 3.60 13.05
N GLU A 73 5.11 4.68 12.71
CA GLU A 73 5.96 5.40 13.66
C GLU A 73 5.18 5.92 14.87
N ILE A 74 5.80 5.75 16.03
CA ILE A 74 5.33 6.34 17.28
C ILE A 74 5.68 7.83 17.28
N ASP A 75 4.66 8.66 17.48
CA ASP A 75 4.79 10.09 17.78
C ASP A 75 4.09 10.39 19.11
N ASN A 76 4.89 10.48 20.17
CA ASN A 76 4.38 10.79 21.49
C ASN A 76 4.30 12.28 21.78
N SER A 77 4.54 13.17 20.81
CA SER A 77 4.33 14.60 21.07
C SER A 77 2.88 14.86 21.48
N ILE A 78 2.73 15.76 22.45
CA ILE A 78 1.44 16.21 22.98
C ILE A 78 0.94 17.35 22.09
N SER A 79 -0.34 17.29 21.73
CA SER A 79 -1.03 18.33 20.97
C SER A 79 -2.45 18.52 21.48
N THR A 80 -3.01 19.70 21.22
CA THR A 80 -4.44 19.95 21.42
C THR A 80 -5.28 19.15 20.42
N VAL A 81 -6.32 18.48 20.90
CA VAL A 81 -7.26 17.69 20.11
C VAL A 81 -8.67 18.28 20.17
N GLN A 82 -9.43 18.18 19.07
CA GLN A 82 -10.85 18.54 19.07
C GLN A 82 -11.64 17.58 19.97
N THR A 83 -12.65 18.09 20.68
CA THR A 83 -13.43 17.35 21.68
C THR A 83 -13.96 16.00 21.18
N GLN A 84 -14.45 15.94 19.94
CA GLN A 84 -14.97 14.71 19.31
C GLN A 84 -13.91 13.61 19.09
N ASN A 85 -12.64 14.00 19.00
CA ASN A 85 -11.51 13.12 18.77
C ASN A 85 -10.67 12.89 20.03
N ALA A 86 -11.00 13.53 21.15
CA ALA A 86 -10.27 13.39 22.40
C ALA A 86 -10.57 12.05 23.08
N VAL A 87 -9.65 11.55 23.90
CA VAL A 87 -9.89 10.34 24.71
C VAL A 87 -10.99 10.56 25.75
N ASP A 88 -11.14 11.82 26.16
CA ASP A 88 -12.23 12.32 26.99
C ASP A 88 -12.47 13.79 26.62
N LYS A 89 -13.72 14.23 26.62
CA LYS A 89 -14.11 15.59 26.22
C LYS A 89 -13.45 16.68 27.09
N ASP A 90 -13.10 16.34 28.33
CA ASP A 90 -12.55 17.27 29.32
C ASP A 90 -11.00 17.26 29.34
N LEU A 91 -10.38 16.48 28.45
CA LEU A 91 -8.93 16.30 28.34
C LEU A 91 -8.42 16.77 26.96
N PRO A 92 -8.21 18.08 26.76
CA PRO A 92 -7.93 18.65 25.45
C PRO A 92 -6.50 18.38 24.95
N TYR A 93 -5.57 17.95 25.80
CA TYR A 93 -4.19 17.65 25.41
C TYR A 93 -3.96 16.14 25.33
N GLN A 94 -3.38 15.66 24.23
CA GLN A 94 -3.21 14.22 24.00
C GLN A 94 -1.93 13.91 23.22
N ASN A 95 -1.36 12.71 23.43
CA ASN A 95 -0.35 12.16 22.53
C ASN A 95 -0.93 11.91 21.12
N LYS A 96 -0.10 12.09 20.09
CA LYS A 96 -0.53 12.00 18.68
C LYS A 96 -0.72 10.57 18.16
N ARG A 97 0.32 9.74 18.17
CA ARG A 97 0.32 8.40 17.53
C ARG A 97 1.08 7.40 18.37
N ASN A 98 0.37 6.47 18.99
CA ASN A 98 0.93 5.31 19.67
C ASN A 98 -0.17 4.23 19.80
N ARG A 99 0.19 3.01 20.23
CA ARG A 99 -0.74 1.92 20.55
C ARG A 99 -1.69 2.25 21.70
N TYR A 100 -1.32 3.23 22.53
CA TYR A 100 -2.13 3.75 23.62
C TYR A 100 -2.39 5.25 23.42
N ARG A 101 -3.44 5.74 24.08
CA ARG A 101 -3.79 7.15 24.14
C ARG A 101 -3.68 7.64 25.58
N VAL A 102 -3.26 8.87 25.75
CA VAL A 102 -3.26 9.54 27.05
C VAL A 102 -3.73 10.97 26.90
N GLY A 103 -4.75 11.32 27.66
CA GLY A 103 -5.33 12.67 27.72
C GLY A 103 -4.97 13.37 29.01
N PHE A 104 -4.74 14.68 28.93
CA PHE A 104 -4.43 15.53 30.07
C PHE A 104 -5.37 16.73 30.15
N ALA A 105 -5.70 17.13 31.37
CA ALA A 105 -6.55 18.29 31.61
C ALA A 105 -5.79 19.59 31.40
N GLN A 106 -6.52 20.64 31.02
CA GLN A 106 -5.94 21.98 30.96
C GLN A 106 -5.64 22.57 32.34
N ASN A 107 -6.42 22.21 33.37
CA ASN A 107 -6.30 22.76 34.72
C ASN A 107 -6.12 21.61 35.75
N SER A 108 -5.26 21.83 36.75
CA SER A 108 -5.00 20.87 37.83
C SER A 108 -6.22 20.51 38.69
N GLN A 109 -7.22 21.39 38.76
CA GLN A 109 -8.46 21.18 39.54
C GLN A 109 -9.60 20.57 38.73
N ASN A 110 -9.36 20.17 37.48
CA ASN A 110 -10.36 19.45 36.70
C ASN A 110 -10.74 18.14 37.43
N GLU A 111 -11.98 17.67 37.25
CA GLU A 111 -12.45 16.43 37.89
C GLU A 111 -11.52 15.25 37.60
N LYS A 112 -10.85 15.28 36.44
CA LYS A 112 -9.87 14.30 35.99
C LYS A 112 -8.65 15.02 35.44
N VAL A 113 -7.45 14.71 35.93
CA VAL A 113 -6.21 15.35 35.44
C VAL A 113 -5.59 14.54 34.30
N LEU A 114 -5.82 13.23 34.29
CA LEU A 114 -5.18 12.28 33.39
C LEU A 114 -6.09 11.09 33.08
N ARG A 115 -6.10 10.65 31.82
CA ARG A 115 -6.71 9.37 31.43
C ARG A 115 -5.80 8.60 30.49
N PHE A 116 -5.45 7.38 30.88
CA PHE A 116 -4.79 6.40 30.01
C PHE A 116 -5.85 5.55 29.30
N GLN A 117 -5.62 5.21 28.03
CA GLN A 117 -6.45 4.29 27.26
C GLN A 117 -5.57 3.34 26.45
N ARG A 118 -5.78 2.02 26.62
CA ARG A 118 -5.19 0.95 25.81
C ARG A 118 -6.30 0.04 25.31
N GLY A 119 -6.64 0.14 24.02
CA GLY A 119 -7.82 -0.52 23.46
C GLY A 119 -9.09 -0.10 24.21
N LYS A 120 -9.83 -1.07 24.76
CA LYS A 120 -11.04 -0.82 25.57
C LYS A 120 -10.77 -0.46 27.03
N TYR A 121 -9.54 -0.63 27.53
CA TYR A 121 -9.23 -0.45 28.95
C TYR A 121 -8.74 0.96 29.25
N THR A 122 -9.15 1.53 30.38
CA THR A 122 -8.76 2.87 30.80
C THR A 122 -8.44 2.96 32.29
N ILE A 123 -7.54 3.88 32.64
CA ILE A 123 -7.29 4.30 34.02
C ILE A 123 -7.38 5.83 34.05
N GLU A 124 -8.15 6.36 34.98
CA GLU A 124 -8.32 7.80 35.22
C GLU A 124 -7.66 8.16 36.56
N LEU A 125 -6.91 9.26 36.59
CA LEU A 125 -6.32 9.82 37.80
C LEU A 125 -6.86 11.23 38.02
N ASP A 126 -7.26 11.48 39.26
CA ASP A 126 -7.79 12.77 39.69
C ASP A 126 -6.95 13.28 40.88
N LEU A 127 -6.59 14.56 40.84
CA LEU A 127 -5.96 15.22 41.98
C LEU A 127 -6.99 15.51 43.08
N LEU A 128 -6.54 15.51 44.34
CA LEU A 128 -7.39 15.93 45.45
C LEU A 128 -7.64 17.45 45.40
N LYS A 129 -8.74 17.91 46.02
CA LYS A 129 -9.22 19.30 45.90
C LYS A 129 -8.32 20.36 46.57
N ASP A 130 -7.33 19.95 47.36
CA ASP A 130 -6.39 20.81 48.08
C ASP A 130 -5.19 21.27 47.23
N VAL A 131 -5.10 20.87 45.95
CA VAL A 131 -4.09 21.37 45.02
C VAL A 131 -4.32 22.82 44.60
N LYS A 132 -3.23 23.54 44.32
CA LYS A 132 -3.32 24.88 43.73
C LYS A 132 -3.88 24.81 42.31
N PRO A 133 -4.81 25.70 41.91
CA PRO A 133 -5.24 25.82 40.53
C PRO A 133 -4.07 26.29 39.67
N THR A 134 -3.67 25.46 38.71
CA THR A 134 -2.58 25.75 37.78
C THR A 134 -2.98 25.29 36.37
N VAL A 135 -2.53 26.04 35.36
CA VAL A 135 -2.77 25.73 33.96
C VAL A 135 -1.58 24.92 33.45
N ALA A 136 -1.87 23.84 32.73
CA ALA A 136 -0.83 22.96 32.21
C ALA A 136 -0.02 23.65 31.09
N GLU A 137 1.30 23.48 31.12
CA GLU A 137 2.22 23.89 30.07
C GLU A 137 2.78 22.64 29.39
N TYR A 138 2.72 22.54 28.06
CA TYR A 138 3.26 21.38 27.35
C TYR A 138 4.23 21.76 26.23
N LYS A 139 5.25 20.92 26.02
CA LYS A 139 6.23 21.04 24.95
C LYS A 139 6.74 19.67 24.54
N GLY A 140 6.69 19.36 23.26
CA GLY A 140 7.10 18.04 22.76
C GLY A 140 6.25 16.96 23.41
N ASN A 141 6.86 15.99 24.09
CA ASN A 141 6.18 14.91 24.79
C ASN A 141 6.00 15.16 26.31
N GLN A 142 6.28 16.38 26.79
CA GLN A 142 6.18 16.75 28.19
C GLN A 142 4.97 17.66 28.44
N ILE A 143 4.25 17.44 29.53
CA ILE A 143 3.26 18.37 30.09
C ILE A 143 3.50 18.57 31.59
N THR A 144 3.47 19.81 32.03
CA THR A 144 3.81 20.26 33.38
C THR A 144 2.64 21.02 33.99
N TYR A 145 2.27 20.69 35.22
CA TYR A 145 1.40 21.47 36.08
C TYR A 145 2.29 22.17 37.13
N PRO A 146 2.70 23.42 36.87
CA PRO A 146 3.68 24.11 37.71
C PRO A 146 3.10 24.49 39.08
N ASP A 147 3.91 24.35 40.13
CA ASP A 147 3.59 24.72 41.53
C ASP A 147 2.21 24.19 41.99
N VAL A 148 1.83 22.97 41.56
CA VAL A 148 0.54 22.33 41.91
C VAL A 148 0.41 22.08 43.42
N TYR A 149 1.55 21.85 44.09
CA TYR A 149 1.74 22.08 45.52
C TYR A 149 2.89 23.05 45.72
N GLN A 150 3.01 23.65 46.92
CA GLN A 150 4.04 24.65 47.20
C GLN A 150 5.47 24.15 46.88
N ASN A 151 6.08 24.68 45.83
CA ASN A 151 7.40 24.28 45.29
C ASN A 151 7.45 22.84 44.74
N VAL A 152 6.32 22.34 44.23
CA VAL A 152 6.24 21.03 43.59
C VAL A 152 5.53 21.15 42.24
N ASP A 153 6.23 20.74 41.19
CA ASP A 153 5.63 20.56 39.86
C ASP A 153 5.16 19.11 39.70
N LEU A 154 4.04 18.91 39.00
CA LEU A 154 3.63 17.61 38.50
C LEU A 154 3.91 17.55 37.00
N ILE A 155 4.78 16.63 36.59
CA ILE A 155 5.25 16.53 35.21
C ILE A 155 4.89 15.15 34.67
N PHE A 156 4.41 15.10 33.43
CA PHE A 156 4.18 13.86 32.69
C PHE A 156 4.99 13.87 31.40
N TYR A 157 5.57 12.72 31.08
CA TYR A 157 6.24 12.44 29.81
C TYR A 157 5.56 11.28 29.11
N THR A 158 5.06 11.51 27.90
CA THR A 158 4.55 10.46 27.03
C THR A 158 5.72 9.77 26.33
N GLY A 159 5.94 8.51 26.67
CA GLY A 159 7.04 7.68 26.16
C GLY A 159 6.55 6.61 25.19
N SER A 160 7.47 5.87 24.55
CA SER A 160 7.05 4.80 23.64
C SER A 160 6.24 3.73 24.34
N ASN A 161 6.69 3.25 25.51
CA ASN A 161 6.04 2.15 26.23
C ASN A 161 4.96 2.55 27.23
N GLY A 162 4.79 3.84 27.48
CA GLY A 162 3.91 4.30 28.53
C GLY A 162 4.20 5.72 28.95
N VAL A 163 3.70 6.11 30.12
CA VAL A 163 3.78 7.48 30.61
C VAL A 163 4.60 7.52 31.88
N LYS A 164 5.68 8.32 31.88
CA LYS A 164 6.39 8.67 33.11
C LYS A 164 5.65 9.82 33.79
N LYS A 165 5.48 9.70 35.10
CA LYS A 165 4.99 10.75 35.99
C LYS A 165 6.11 11.11 36.97
N GLU A 166 6.31 12.39 37.16
CA GLU A 166 7.34 12.95 38.03
C GLU A 166 6.74 14.01 38.95
N TRP A 167 6.97 13.87 40.25
CA TRP A 167 6.79 14.97 41.19
C TRP A 167 8.15 15.63 41.40
N LYS A 168 8.33 16.83 40.86
CA LYS A 168 9.57 17.59 40.99
C LYS A 168 9.47 18.54 42.18
N ILE A 169 10.14 18.20 43.26
CA ILE A 169 10.18 18.97 44.51
C ILE A 169 11.39 19.90 44.44
N ASP A 170 11.19 21.21 44.31
CA ASP A 170 12.27 22.19 44.18
C ASP A 170 12.98 22.51 45.50
N ARG A 171 12.30 22.31 46.63
CA ARG A 171 12.84 22.39 47.99
C ARG A 171 11.96 21.59 48.94
N TYR A 172 12.53 21.10 50.03
CA TYR A 172 11.75 20.45 51.09
C TYR A 172 10.64 21.39 51.58
N ASN A 173 9.40 20.90 51.53
CA ASN A 173 8.20 21.69 51.83
C ASN A 173 7.29 21.00 52.87
N GLY A 174 7.73 19.90 53.49
CA GLY A 174 6.93 19.12 54.42
C GLY A 174 5.92 18.17 53.76
N GLN A 175 5.94 18.03 52.43
CA GLN A 175 5.08 17.05 51.76
C GLN A 175 5.60 15.63 52.02
N GLU A 176 4.81 14.81 52.69
CA GLU A 176 5.15 13.41 53.00
C GLU A 176 4.44 12.41 52.07
N LYS A 177 3.39 12.86 51.37
CA LYS A 177 2.53 12.01 50.56
C LYS A 177 1.89 12.77 49.40
N PHE A 178 1.80 12.16 48.22
CA PHE A 178 0.94 12.61 47.13
C PHE A 178 -0.18 11.61 46.90
N SER A 179 -1.43 12.05 46.74
CA SER A 179 -2.59 11.16 46.59
C SER A 179 -3.36 11.46 45.32
N PHE A 180 -3.78 10.42 44.62
CA PHE A 180 -4.72 10.50 43.51
C PHE A 180 -5.96 9.69 43.84
N ARG A 181 -7.15 10.17 43.46
CA ARG A 181 -8.27 9.26 43.24
C ARG A 181 -7.98 8.51 41.93
N ILE A 182 -8.20 7.21 41.93
CA ILE A 182 -8.00 6.36 40.76
C ILE A 182 -9.31 5.65 40.40
N ASP A 183 -9.71 5.80 39.14
CA ASP A 183 -10.74 4.96 38.52
C ASP A 183 -10.06 4.00 37.54
N THR A 184 -10.23 2.71 37.79
CA THR A 184 -9.61 1.63 37.00
C THR A 184 -10.60 0.99 36.02
N GLN A 185 -11.87 1.42 36.05
CA GLN A 185 -13.00 0.85 35.33
C GLN A 185 -13.03 -0.69 35.38
N ALA A 186 -12.61 -1.35 34.29
CA ALA A 186 -12.64 -2.80 34.14
C ALA A 186 -11.34 -3.52 34.60
N LEU A 187 -10.37 -2.78 35.14
CA LEU A 187 -9.10 -3.32 35.60
C LEU A 187 -9.07 -3.49 37.12
N LYS A 188 -8.48 -4.59 37.60
CA LYS A 188 -8.24 -4.85 39.01
C LYS A 188 -6.80 -4.46 39.37
N PRO A 189 -6.56 -3.48 40.25
CA PRO A 189 -5.22 -3.16 40.71
C PRO A 189 -4.74 -4.17 41.77
N GLU A 190 -3.53 -4.70 41.61
CA GLU A 190 -2.89 -5.65 42.51
C GLU A 190 -1.45 -5.22 42.84
N MET A 191 -1.19 -4.96 44.13
CA MET A 191 0.16 -4.69 44.63
C MET A 191 1.02 -5.94 44.54
N GLN A 192 2.24 -5.78 44.01
CA GLN A 192 3.23 -6.86 43.90
C GLN A 192 4.24 -6.80 45.06
N SER A 193 4.97 -7.90 45.27
CA SER A 193 5.98 -8.00 46.32
C SER A 193 7.19 -7.07 46.13
N ASP A 194 7.44 -6.64 44.89
CA ASP A 194 8.51 -5.69 44.53
C ASP A 194 8.11 -4.22 44.71
N GLY A 195 6.86 -3.95 45.13
CA GLY A 195 6.31 -2.61 45.33
C GLY A 195 5.66 -1.99 44.09
N SER A 196 5.62 -2.69 42.96
CA SER A 196 4.87 -2.28 41.75
C SER A 196 3.36 -2.57 41.89
N ILE A 197 2.55 -2.02 40.97
CA ILE A 197 1.11 -2.31 40.86
C ILE A 197 0.81 -2.87 39.48
N HIS A 198 0.20 -4.05 39.45
CA HIS A 198 -0.32 -4.67 38.24
C HIS A 198 -1.81 -4.36 38.10
N PHE A 199 -2.24 -3.85 36.96
CA PHE A 199 -3.65 -3.65 36.62
C PHE A 199 -4.09 -4.75 35.67
N LEU A 200 -4.85 -5.70 36.21
CA LEU A 200 -5.24 -6.93 35.53
C LEU A 200 -6.65 -6.82 34.94
N ASN A 201 -6.90 -7.44 33.79
CA ASN A 201 -8.26 -7.59 33.28
C ASN A 201 -9.04 -8.69 34.05
N SER A 202 -10.30 -8.95 33.65
CA SER A 202 -11.13 -10.00 34.25
C SER A 202 -10.57 -11.42 34.12
N ASN A 203 -9.68 -11.66 33.16
CA ASN A 203 -9.04 -12.96 32.92
C ASN A 203 -7.73 -13.12 33.72
N GLY A 204 -7.27 -12.07 34.42
CA GLY A 204 -6.00 -12.05 35.13
C GLY A 204 -4.81 -11.60 34.28
N ASP A 205 -5.02 -11.15 33.05
CA ASP A 205 -3.92 -10.67 32.19
C ASP A 205 -3.46 -9.27 32.60
N LEU A 206 -2.14 -9.06 32.64
CA LEU A 206 -1.54 -7.74 32.89
C LEU A 206 -1.78 -6.78 31.72
N ILE A 207 -2.53 -5.69 31.98
CA ILE A 207 -2.81 -4.67 30.96
C ILE A 207 -1.94 -3.43 31.15
N ILE A 208 -1.74 -2.99 32.39
CA ILE A 208 -0.93 -1.82 32.75
C ILE A 208 -0.09 -2.17 33.98
N LYS A 209 1.19 -1.79 33.98
CA LYS A 209 2.09 -1.92 35.14
C LYS A 209 2.52 -0.54 35.60
N ALA A 210 2.25 -0.19 36.86
CA ALA A 210 2.86 0.96 37.49
C ALA A 210 4.12 0.51 38.22
N SER A 211 5.27 0.95 37.74
CA SER A 211 6.57 0.62 38.34
C SER A 211 6.66 1.16 39.77
N ARG A 212 7.42 0.46 40.62
CA ARG A 212 7.71 0.91 41.98
C ARG A 212 8.26 2.35 41.96
N PRO A 213 7.82 3.23 42.85
CA PRO A 213 8.26 4.61 42.83
C PRO A 213 9.69 4.73 43.36
N SER A 214 10.42 5.73 42.86
CA SER A 214 11.77 6.03 43.36
C SER A 214 12.01 7.52 43.45
N MET A 215 13.04 7.92 44.19
CA MET A 215 13.43 9.31 44.35
C MET A 215 14.88 9.53 43.93
N ILE A 216 15.12 10.60 43.17
CA ILE A 216 16.45 11.00 42.72
C ILE A 216 16.67 12.50 42.98
N ASP A 217 17.87 12.91 43.36
CA ASP A 217 18.22 14.33 43.51
C ASP A 217 19.02 14.86 42.32
N LYS A 218 19.27 16.16 42.34
CA LYS A 218 20.08 16.87 41.34
C LYS A 218 21.45 16.24 41.07
N ASN A 219 22.04 15.55 42.05
CA ASN A 219 23.34 14.91 41.93
C ASN A 219 23.24 13.43 41.56
N LEU A 220 22.07 12.97 41.13
CA LEU A 220 21.75 11.60 40.74
C LEU A 220 21.83 10.58 41.89
N ARG A 221 21.71 11.02 43.15
CA ARG A 221 21.65 10.07 44.28
C ARG A 221 20.28 9.40 44.32
N TYR A 222 20.23 8.09 44.50
CA TYR A 222 18.99 7.30 44.40
C TYR A 222 18.39 6.91 45.77
N SER A 223 17.06 6.74 45.83
CA SER A 223 16.34 6.08 46.93
C SER A 223 15.12 5.31 46.44
N ASP A 224 14.94 4.11 47.00
CA ASP A 224 13.79 3.21 46.89
C ASP A 224 12.83 3.34 48.09
N GLY A 225 13.02 4.37 48.93
CA GLY A 225 12.23 4.58 50.14
C GLY A 225 10.78 5.03 49.89
N ALA A 226 10.48 5.52 48.68
CA ALA A 226 9.11 5.86 48.29
C ALA A 226 8.28 4.59 48.07
N LYS A 227 6.98 4.62 48.42
CA LYS A 227 6.10 3.45 48.33
C LYS A 227 4.69 3.82 47.89
N TYR A 228 4.05 2.92 47.16
CA TYR A 228 2.60 3.00 46.93
C TYR A 228 1.81 2.40 48.07
N LYS A 229 0.62 2.95 48.29
CA LYS A 229 -0.45 2.34 49.07
C LYS A 229 -1.77 2.56 48.35
N LEU A 230 -2.47 1.46 48.04
CA LEU A 230 -3.85 1.52 47.60
C LEU A 230 -4.76 1.60 48.83
N ARG A 231 -5.59 2.64 48.89
CA ARG A 231 -6.51 2.89 50.00
C ARG A 231 -7.93 3.01 49.45
N LYS A 232 -8.92 2.42 50.12
CA LYS A 232 -10.33 2.51 49.73
C LYS A 232 -11.13 3.21 50.81
N GLU A 233 -11.85 4.26 50.45
CA GLU A 233 -12.72 5.03 51.35
C GLU A 233 -14.03 5.33 50.64
N ASN A 234 -15.17 5.05 51.28
CA ASN A 234 -16.51 5.31 50.72
C ASN A 234 -16.67 4.82 49.26
N SER A 235 -16.17 3.63 48.97
CA SER A 235 -16.15 3.01 47.62
C SER A 235 -15.26 3.68 46.58
N VAL A 236 -14.50 4.73 46.93
CA VAL A 236 -13.49 5.37 46.08
C VAL A 236 -12.12 4.76 46.39
N THR A 237 -11.35 4.45 45.34
CA THR A 237 -9.97 3.99 45.46
C THR A 237 -9.02 5.16 45.30
N TYR A 238 -8.00 5.21 46.17
CA TYR A 238 -6.93 6.18 46.15
C TYR A 238 -5.57 5.50 45.97
N LEU A 239 -4.72 6.10 45.15
CA LEU A 239 -3.32 5.76 45.02
C LEU A 239 -2.50 6.77 45.81
N ASP A 240 -2.04 6.36 46.99
CA ASP A 240 -1.16 7.15 47.85
C ASP A 240 0.30 6.82 47.50
N LEU A 241 1.07 7.84 47.12
CA LEU A 241 2.53 7.80 47.03
C LEU A 241 3.11 8.37 48.33
N ILE A 242 3.72 7.52 49.14
CA ILE A 242 4.34 7.88 50.42
C ILE A 242 5.85 8.08 50.18
N LEU A 243 6.40 9.20 50.64
CA LEU A 243 7.81 9.56 50.47
C LEU A 243 8.65 9.15 51.69
N ASP A 244 9.95 8.91 51.49
CA ASP A 244 10.89 8.74 52.59
C ASP A 244 11.37 10.10 53.11
N GLU A 245 10.68 10.57 54.15
CA GLU A 245 10.93 11.86 54.77
C GLU A 245 12.35 11.98 55.34
N SER A 246 12.90 10.88 55.88
CA SER A 246 14.24 10.88 56.48
C SER A 246 15.32 11.15 55.42
N TRP A 247 15.14 10.56 54.23
CA TRP A 247 16.02 10.76 53.10
C TRP A 247 15.87 12.16 52.48
N LEU A 248 14.64 12.69 52.41
CA LEU A 248 14.39 14.06 51.92
C LEU A 248 15.03 15.14 52.81
N LYS A 249 15.12 14.89 54.12
CA LYS A 249 15.72 15.79 55.12
C LYS A 249 17.24 15.63 55.28
N ASP A 250 17.86 14.62 54.67
CA ASP A 250 19.29 14.37 54.82
C ASP A 250 20.12 15.59 54.37
N LYS A 251 21.12 15.99 55.16
CA LYS A 251 21.98 17.16 54.88
C LYS A 251 22.76 17.04 53.56
N LYS A 252 22.94 15.83 53.04
CA LYS A 252 23.57 15.58 51.75
C LYS A 252 22.61 15.84 50.57
N ARG A 253 21.29 15.87 50.80
CA ARG A 253 20.27 15.96 49.74
C ARG A 253 20.37 17.27 48.96
N SER A 254 20.38 17.19 47.64
CA SER A 254 20.56 18.36 46.75
C SER A 254 19.36 18.59 45.84
N TYR A 255 18.50 19.55 46.17
CA TYR A 255 17.30 19.81 45.39
C TYR A 255 17.56 20.41 43.98
N PRO A 256 16.67 20.21 42.99
CA PRO A 256 15.39 19.52 43.09
C PRO A 256 15.50 18.01 43.30
N VAL A 257 14.47 17.42 43.90
CA VAL A 257 14.25 15.97 43.99
C VAL A 257 13.11 15.59 43.06
N SER A 258 13.33 14.59 42.21
CA SER A 258 12.31 14.00 41.35
C SER A 258 11.81 12.71 41.98
N VAL A 259 10.50 12.58 42.15
CA VAL A 259 9.83 11.32 42.54
C VAL A 259 9.22 10.69 41.31
N ASP A 260 9.87 9.66 40.80
CA ASP A 260 9.61 9.07 39.50
C ASP A 260 8.69 7.85 39.59
N GLN A 261 7.75 7.77 38.65
CA GLN A 261 6.81 6.66 38.47
C GLN A 261 6.61 6.42 36.98
N VAL A 262 6.56 5.16 36.54
CA VAL A 262 6.27 4.83 35.14
C VAL A 262 5.01 3.97 35.08
N PHE A 263 4.05 4.37 34.26
CA PHE A 263 2.91 3.56 33.87
C PHE A 263 3.20 2.95 32.51
N GLU A 264 3.52 1.66 32.48
CA GLU A 264 3.78 0.88 31.28
C GLU A 264 2.44 0.42 30.67
N LEU A 265 2.19 0.82 29.42
CA LEU A 265 0.92 0.66 28.69
C LEU A 265 1.04 -0.27 27.47
N GLN A 266 2.24 -0.78 27.18
CA GLN A 266 2.46 -1.82 26.17
C GLN A 266 3.56 -2.77 26.62
N ALA A 267 3.52 -4.00 26.09
CA ALA A 267 4.42 -5.08 26.50
C ALA A 267 5.90 -4.69 26.34
N GLU A 268 6.73 -5.20 27.23
CA GLU A 268 8.18 -5.06 27.17
C GLU A 268 8.73 -5.77 25.93
N SER A 269 9.67 -5.13 25.24
CA SER A 269 10.56 -5.83 24.32
C SER A 269 11.46 -6.78 25.12
N THR A 270 11.99 -7.83 24.50
CA THR A 270 13.07 -8.63 25.13
C THR A 270 14.38 -7.85 25.25
N ASN A 271 14.44 -6.61 24.75
CA ASN A 271 15.55 -5.70 25.05
C ASN A 271 15.57 -5.39 26.54
N GLN A 272 16.76 -5.36 27.11
CA GLN A 272 16.96 -5.12 28.53
C GLN A 272 18.23 -4.32 28.76
N ASP A 273 18.20 -3.36 29.69
CA ASP A 273 19.41 -2.68 30.16
C ASP A 273 19.39 -2.37 31.66
N ALA A 274 20.52 -2.55 32.34
CA ALA A 274 20.65 -2.30 33.77
C ALA A 274 22.11 -2.07 34.16
N PHE A 275 22.34 -1.56 35.37
CA PHE A 275 23.66 -1.65 36.01
C PHE A 275 23.57 -2.26 37.42
N VAL A 276 24.72 -2.68 37.94
CA VAL A 276 24.87 -3.25 39.29
C VAL A 276 25.96 -2.50 40.04
N GLY A 277 25.87 -2.39 41.37
CA GLY A 277 26.83 -1.68 42.23
C GLY A 277 27.26 -2.50 43.46
N SER A 278 28.47 -2.25 43.97
CA SER A 278 29.13 -3.08 44.99
C SER A 278 29.41 -2.41 46.34
N LEU A 279 29.09 -1.13 46.53
CA LEU A 279 29.57 -0.30 47.65
C LEU A 279 29.41 -0.94 49.03
N ASN A 280 28.24 -1.52 49.29
CA ASN A 280 27.86 -2.15 50.55
C ASN A 280 26.77 -3.20 50.29
N ASP A 281 26.37 -3.97 51.31
CA ASP A 281 25.42 -5.08 51.12
C ASP A 281 24.02 -4.65 50.64
N THR A 282 23.62 -3.41 50.96
CA THR A 282 22.40 -2.80 50.43
C THR A 282 22.52 -2.54 48.93
N GLU A 283 23.58 -1.87 48.47
CA GLU A 283 23.82 -1.62 47.04
C GLU A 283 23.98 -2.94 46.27
N LYS A 284 24.64 -3.94 46.86
CA LYS A 284 24.86 -5.24 46.21
C LYS A 284 23.57 -6.01 45.93
N SER A 285 22.54 -5.74 46.71
CA SER A 285 21.22 -6.37 46.59
C SER A 285 20.20 -5.48 45.87
N ARG A 286 20.61 -4.28 45.44
CA ARG A 286 19.74 -3.32 44.78
C ARG A 286 19.71 -3.56 43.26
N ASN A 287 18.51 -3.46 42.70
CA ASN A 287 18.27 -3.50 41.26
C ASN A 287 18.14 -2.07 40.71
N TYR A 288 18.82 -1.79 39.58
CA TYR A 288 18.81 -0.49 38.91
C TYR A 288 18.30 -0.55 37.46
N GLY A 289 17.48 -1.56 37.10
CA GLY A 289 16.92 -1.66 35.74
C GLY A 289 16.13 -0.41 35.33
N SER A 290 15.41 0.19 36.28
CA SER A 290 14.63 1.41 36.02
C SER A 290 15.43 2.73 36.05
N ALA A 291 16.77 2.69 36.12
CA ALA A 291 17.57 3.90 36.18
C ALA A 291 17.67 4.58 34.81
N THR A 292 17.65 5.91 34.77
CA THR A 292 17.76 6.71 33.53
C THR A 292 19.18 6.79 32.96
N TYR A 293 20.14 6.15 33.64
CA TYR A 293 21.53 6.03 33.23
C TYR A 293 22.08 4.66 33.63
N MET A 294 23.10 4.25 32.90
CA MET A 294 23.99 3.15 33.22
C MET A 294 25.34 3.70 33.68
N THR A 295 26.09 2.95 34.48
CA THR A 295 27.39 3.41 34.98
C THR A 295 28.37 2.27 35.17
N VAL A 296 29.64 2.60 34.98
CA VAL A 296 30.78 1.69 34.98
C VAL A 296 31.94 2.31 35.76
N GLY A 297 32.83 1.48 36.32
CA GLY A 297 33.93 1.94 37.16
C GLY A 297 33.52 2.21 38.61
N ASN A 298 34.36 2.93 39.36
CA ASN A 298 34.12 3.22 40.77
C ASN A 298 33.24 4.47 40.93
N ASN A 299 31.96 4.23 41.21
CA ASN A 299 30.97 5.27 41.45
C ASN A 299 30.94 5.63 42.95
N PRO A 300 31.00 6.91 43.34
CA PRO A 300 30.93 7.31 44.75
C PRO A 300 29.68 6.83 45.50
N ASP A 301 28.55 6.68 44.80
CA ASP A 301 27.27 6.31 45.38
C ASP A 301 26.99 4.79 45.29
N HIS A 302 27.63 4.08 44.35
CA HIS A 302 27.34 2.67 44.06
C HIS A 302 28.56 1.74 44.18
N GLY A 303 29.76 2.27 44.41
CA GLY A 303 31.02 1.52 44.38
C GLY A 303 31.38 1.09 42.96
N ILE A 304 32.14 0.00 42.83
CA ILE A 304 32.40 -0.61 41.52
C ILE A 304 31.06 -0.96 40.87
N SER A 305 30.86 -0.43 39.67
CA SER A 305 29.65 -0.58 38.89
C SER A 305 29.91 -1.21 37.53
N ARG A 306 28.95 -1.99 37.04
CA ARG A 306 29.00 -2.68 35.74
C ARG A 306 27.64 -2.59 35.07
N SER A 307 27.64 -2.33 33.77
CA SER A 307 26.40 -2.19 33.00
C SER A 307 26.16 -3.39 32.10
N PHE A 308 24.90 -3.69 31.79
CA PHE A 308 24.44 -4.82 30.99
C PHE A 308 23.39 -4.34 30.00
N LEU A 309 23.47 -4.81 28.76
CA LEU A 309 22.54 -4.47 27.68
C LEU A 309 22.25 -5.69 26.81
N GLN A 310 21.01 -5.88 26.38
CA GLN A 310 20.60 -6.90 25.43
C GLN A 310 19.67 -6.29 24.38
N PHE A 311 19.98 -6.49 23.10
CA PHE A 311 19.10 -6.13 21.97
C PHE A 311 18.41 -7.40 21.45
N ASP A 312 17.14 -7.29 21.11
CA ASP A 312 16.37 -8.24 20.31
C ASP A 312 16.77 -8.12 18.85
N LEU A 313 17.34 -9.19 18.31
CA LEU A 313 17.80 -9.27 16.94
C LEU A 313 17.02 -10.33 16.14
N ASN A 314 15.87 -10.78 16.63
CA ASN A 314 15.06 -11.81 15.96
C ASN A 314 14.70 -11.42 14.51
N SER A 315 14.50 -10.12 14.26
CA SER A 315 14.23 -9.59 12.92
C SER A 315 15.41 -9.73 11.96
N LEU A 316 16.64 -9.63 12.46
CA LEU A 316 17.86 -9.88 11.69
C LEU A 316 18.08 -11.39 11.51
N ILE A 317 17.88 -12.18 12.57
CA ILE A 317 18.03 -13.65 12.57
C ILE A 317 17.04 -14.32 11.60
N GLY A 318 15.85 -13.74 11.43
CA GLY A 318 14.86 -14.23 10.46
C GLY A 318 15.29 -14.05 8.99
N ILE A 319 16.27 -13.20 8.69
CA ILE A 319 16.75 -12.96 7.33
C ILE A 319 17.76 -14.04 6.97
N LYS A 320 17.35 -15.03 6.17
CA LYS A 320 18.24 -16.11 5.74
C LYS A 320 19.33 -15.57 4.80
N GLY A 321 20.58 -16.01 5.02
CA GLY A 321 21.71 -15.71 4.13
C GLY A 321 22.35 -14.32 4.30
N ALA A 322 21.95 -13.55 5.32
CA ALA A 322 22.57 -12.26 5.62
C ALA A 322 24.06 -12.40 5.94
N LYS A 323 24.89 -11.68 5.18
CA LYS A 323 26.34 -11.55 5.38
C LYS A 323 26.60 -10.27 6.17
N ILE A 324 26.59 -10.37 7.50
CA ILE A 324 26.83 -9.22 8.39
C ILE A 324 28.25 -8.69 8.17
N SER A 325 28.36 -7.45 7.71
CA SER A 325 29.64 -6.77 7.44
C SER A 325 30.11 -5.95 8.65
N SER A 326 29.19 -5.35 9.39
CA SER A 326 29.47 -4.58 10.61
C SER A 326 28.33 -4.70 11.62
N ALA A 327 28.65 -4.64 12.92
CA ALA A 327 27.67 -4.38 13.97
C ALA A 327 28.28 -3.43 15.02
N ARG A 328 27.66 -2.28 15.25
CA ARG A 328 28.22 -1.18 16.03
C ARG A 328 27.23 -0.73 17.09
N LEU A 329 27.61 -0.88 18.36
CA LEU A 329 26.85 -0.40 19.52
C LEU A 329 27.18 1.06 19.76
N HIS A 330 26.17 1.93 19.77
CA HIS A 330 26.34 3.34 20.09
C HIS A 330 25.80 3.63 21.47
N LEU A 331 26.65 4.19 22.34
CA LEU A 331 26.28 4.66 23.68
C LEU A 331 26.62 6.14 23.82
N TRP A 332 25.72 6.92 24.40
CA TRP A 332 25.97 8.33 24.72
C TRP A 332 26.50 8.43 26.16
N GLN A 333 27.74 8.86 26.32
CA GLN A 333 28.38 9.10 27.61
C GLN A 333 27.98 10.48 28.17
N THR A 334 27.80 10.60 29.49
CA THR A 334 27.20 11.77 30.13
C THR A 334 28.13 12.62 31.00
N ASN A 335 29.24 12.08 31.51
CA ASN A 335 30.13 12.83 32.41
C ASN A 335 30.98 13.83 31.63
N ILE A 336 31.01 15.08 32.11
CA ILE A 336 31.93 16.12 31.65
C ILE A 336 33.19 16.00 32.52
N SER A 337 34.12 15.14 32.14
CA SER A 337 35.31 14.79 32.91
C SER A 337 36.50 14.69 31.97
N SER A 338 37.58 15.40 32.28
CA SER A 338 38.79 15.45 31.45
C SER A 338 39.70 14.22 31.53
N THR A 339 39.35 13.19 32.31
CA THR A 339 40.17 11.96 32.43
C THR A 339 39.66 10.90 31.45
N THR A 340 40.51 10.48 30.51
CA THR A 340 40.21 9.37 29.61
C THR A 340 40.31 8.04 30.34
N GLU A 341 39.26 7.23 30.28
CA GLU A 341 39.22 5.87 30.80
C GLU A 341 38.96 4.87 29.67
N LYS A 342 39.28 3.59 29.88
CA LYS A 342 39.07 2.53 28.90
C LYS A 342 37.89 1.66 29.27
N GLU A 343 37.00 1.44 28.32
CA GLU A 343 35.75 0.71 28.49
C GLU A 343 35.80 -0.59 27.68
N ASN A 344 35.73 -1.70 28.39
CA ASN A 344 35.69 -3.04 27.83
C ASN A 344 34.25 -3.49 27.64
N ILE A 345 33.98 -4.11 26.49
CA ILE A 345 32.76 -4.87 26.24
C ILE A 345 33.05 -6.35 26.44
N HIS A 346 32.19 -7.02 27.19
CA HIS A 346 32.23 -8.47 27.39
C HIS A 346 30.91 -9.11 26.94
N PRO A 347 30.94 -10.26 26.23
CA PRO A 347 29.73 -11.04 25.98
C PRO A 347 29.16 -11.60 27.29
N VAL A 348 27.85 -11.53 27.48
CA VAL A 348 27.19 -12.16 28.63
C VAL A 348 26.95 -13.64 28.34
N THR A 349 27.20 -14.51 29.32
CA THR A 349 27.21 -15.97 29.11
C THR A 349 25.96 -16.69 29.63
N LYS A 350 25.08 -15.98 30.33
CA LYS A 350 23.83 -16.53 30.90
C LYS A 350 22.70 -15.53 30.79
N SER A 351 21.48 -16.03 30.65
CA SER A 351 20.27 -15.20 30.72
C SER A 351 20.22 -14.42 32.03
N TRP A 352 19.73 -13.20 31.95
CA TRP A 352 19.48 -12.33 33.08
C TRP A 352 18.15 -11.61 32.87
N ASN A 353 17.67 -10.92 33.90
CA ASN A 353 16.40 -10.21 33.84
C ASN A 353 16.60 -8.81 34.44
N GLU A 354 16.28 -7.79 33.65
CA GLU A 354 16.39 -6.38 34.01
C GLU A 354 15.75 -6.03 35.35
N GLY A 355 14.59 -6.60 35.66
CA GLY A 355 13.84 -6.32 36.90
C GLY A 355 14.42 -6.98 38.15
N THR A 356 15.36 -7.91 38.03
CA THR A 356 15.89 -8.70 39.16
C THR A 356 17.40 -8.73 39.26
N ILE A 357 18.13 -8.22 38.26
CA ILE A 357 19.60 -8.18 38.29
C ILE A 357 20.12 -7.26 39.41
N THR A 358 21.14 -7.71 40.11
CA THR A 358 21.82 -7.08 41.24
C THR A 358 23.30 -7.48 41.18
N TRP A 359 24.15 -6.87 42.01
CA TRP A 359 25.56 -7.30 42.06
C TRP A 359 25.71 -8.75 42.47
N ASN A 360 24.88 -9.22 43.41
CA ASN A 360 24.95 -10.56 43.97
C ASN A 360 24.52 -11.67 43.00
N ASN A 361 23.69 -11.36 42.00
CA ASN A 361 23.19 -12.34 41.02
C ASN A 361 23.54 -11.99 39.56
N GLN A 362 24.43 -11.02 39.33
CA GLN A 362 24.86 -10.64 37.98
C GLN A 362 25.38 -11.84 37.19
N PRO A 363 25.10 -11.94 35.87
CA PRO A 363 25.55 -13.06 35.08
C PRO A 363 27.08 -13.03 34.88
N THR A 364 27.65 -14.21 34.64
CA THR A 364 29.04 -14.34 34.22
C THR A 364 29.24 -13.77 32.80
N VAL A 365 30.43 -13.25 32.53
CA VAL A 365 30.79 -12.69 31.21
C VAL A 365 32.01 -13.41 30.64
N GLY A 366 32.16 -13.39 29.32
CA GLY A 366 33.32 -13.93 28.62
C GLY A 366 34.51 -12.96 28.60
N ASP A 367 35.50 -13.28 27.77
CA ASP A 367 36.66 -12.43 27.53
C ASP A 367 36.29 -11.07 26.93
N VAL A 368 37.22 -10.12 26.98
CA VAL A 368 37.06 -8.78 26.40
C VAL A 368 36.88 -8.93 24.88
N LEU A 369 35.76 -8.44 24.36
CA LEU A 369 35.44 -8.41 22.94
C LEU A 369 36.09 -7.21 22.23
N THR A 370 35.94 -6.03 22.83
CA THR A 370 36.49 -4.77 22.32
C THR A 370 36.71 -3.77 23.47
N THR A 371 37.57 -2.78 23.23
CA THR A 371 37.91 -1.73 24.19
C THR A 371 37.90 -0.36 23.49
N GLU A 372 37.23 0.62 24.07
CA GLU A 372 37.20 2.00 23.57
C GLU A 372 37.63 3.01 24.64
N ASN A 373 38.24 4.11 24.21
CA ASN A 373 38.61 5.21 25.10
C ASN A 373 37.42 6.16 25.30
N ALA A 374 36.97 6.36 26.54
CA ALA A 374 35.92 7.30 26.91
C ALA A 374 36.47 8.49 27.70
N THR A 375 36.31 9.70 27.15
CA THR A 375 36.79 10.96 27.76
C THR A 375 35.61 11.82 28.22
N ASP A 376 35.06 12.64 27.33
CA ASP A 376 33.99 13.58 27.62
C ASP A 376 32.63 13.11 27.09
N ALA A 377 31.57 13.86 27.45
CA ALA A 377 30.21 13.64 27.00
C ALA A 377 30.10 13.60 25.47
N GLY A 378 29.56 12.51 24.93
CA GLY A 378 29.46 12.30 23.49
C GLY A 378 29.11 10.86 23.12
N TRP A 379 29.05 10.58 21.83
CA TRP A 379 28.85 9.23 21.30
C TRP A 379 30.16 8.44 21.34
N TYR A 380 30.07 7.21 21.84
CA TYR A 380 31.10 6.20 21.72
C TYR A 380 30.52 4.98 21.04
N GLU A 381 31.35 4.31 20.25
CA GLU A 381 30.95 3.25 19.35
C GLU A 381 31.80 2.02 19.59
N PHE A 382 31.16 0.89 19.86
CA PHE A 382 31.83 -0.36 20.18
C PHE A 382 31.54 -1.40 19.10
N ASP A 383 32.59 -2.07 18.62
CA ASP A 383 32.46 -3.11 17.61
C ASP A 383 31.95 -4.44 18.21
N LEU A 384 30.77 -4.86 17.77
CA LEU A 384 30.14 -6.13 18.15
C LEU A 384 30.07 -7.12 16.97
N THR A 385 30.74 -6.84 15.85
CA THR A 385 30.56 -7.56 14.58
C THR A 385 30.74 -9.07 14.72
N SER A 386 31.79 -9.51 15.41
CA SER A 386 32.05 -10.95 15.63
C SER A 386 30.98 -11.61 16.50
N LEU A 387 30.53 -10.93 17.57
CA LEU A 387 29.51 -11.46 18.48
C LEU A 387 28.13 -11.53 17.82
N VAL A 388 27.73 -10.50 17.07
CA VAL A 388 26.46 -10.49 16.35
C VAL A 388 26.43 -11.55 15.25
N ARG A 389 27.56 -11.82 14.58
CA ARG A 389 27.69 -12.97 13.65
C ARG A 389 27.46 -14.31 14.36
N GLN A 390 28.06 -14.51 15.54
CA GLN A 390 27.83 -15.74 16.32
C GLN A 390 26.37 -15.91 16.72
N TRP A 391 25.71 -14.83 17.16
CA TRP A 391 24.28 -14.84 17.48
C TRP A 391 23.41 -15.16 16.26
N TYR A 392 23.70 -14.53 15.12
CA TYR A 392 22.98 -14.73 13.86
C TYR A 392 23.15 -16.15 13.32
N ASN A 393 24.36 -16.71 13.39
CA ASN A 393 24.66 -18.08 12.97
C ASN A 393 24.16 -19.15 13.96
N GLY A 394 23.63 -18.75 15.12
CA GLY A 394 23.22 -19.68 16.18
C GLY A 394 24.38 -20.39 16.88
N GLU A 395 25.61 -19.90 16.73
CA GLU A 395 26.81 -20.44 17.40
C GLU A 395 26.76 -20.20 18.92
N THR A 396 26.19 -19.07 19.33
CA THR A 396 25.96 -18.71 20.74
C THR A 396 24.59 -18.06 20.91
N ALA A 397 23.97 -18.28 22.08
CA ALA A 397 22.73 -17.61 22.43
C ALA A 397 22.98 -16.12 22.72
N ASN A 398 22.06 -15.25 22.28
CA ASN A 398 22.12 -13.82 22.57
C ASN A 398 21.64 -13.54 24.00
N TYR A 399 22.57 -13.40 24.94
CA TYR A 399 22.31 -12.91 26.30
C TYR A 399 22.75 -11.45 26.50
N GLY A 400 23.15 -10.76 25.43
CA GLY A 400 23.62 -9.38 25.49
C GLY A 400 25.10 -9.22 25.86
N ILE A 401 25.46 -8.02 26.28
CA ILE A 401 26.81 -7.58 26.60
C ILE A 401 26.88 -6.91 27.97
N SER A 402 28.08 -6.88 28.55
CA SER A 402 28.40 -6.09 29.74
C SER A 402 29.47 -5.05 29.40
N VAL A 403 29.24 -3.80 29.81
CA VAL A 403 30.22 -2.71 29.73
C VAL A 403 30.92 -2.58 31.07
N ARG A 404 32.24 -2.53 31.08
CA ARG A 404 33.07 -2.44 32.29
C ARG A 404 34.28 -1.55 32.04
N HIS A 405 34.69 -0.77 33.04
CA HIS A 405 36.02 -0.17 32.99
C HIS A 405 37.09 -1.25 32.94
N GLN A 406 38.16 -1.02 32.18
CA GLN A 406 39.34 -1.89 32.21
C GLN A 406 39.98 -1.88 33.61
N ASP A 407 40.05 -0.72 34.26
CA ASP A 407 40.41 -0.56 35.67
C ASP A 407 39.20 -0.04 36.45
N GLU A 408 38.46 -0.97 37.04
CA GLU A 408 37.22 -0.67 37.77
C GLU A 408 37.43 0.15 39.05
N SER A 409 38.68 0.36 39.49
CA SER A 409 38.99 1.22 40.64
C SER A 409 38.95 2.71 40.30
N LYS A 410 39.06 3.05 39.00
CA LYS A 410 39.04 4.42 38.50
C LYS A 410 37.65 5.06 38.58
N ASN A 411 37.63 6.39 38.58
CA ASN A 411 36.39 7.15 38.68
C ASN A 411 35.46 6.84 37.50
N ARG A 412 34.17 6.72 37.79
CA ARG A 412 33.15 6.25 36.85
C ARG A 412 33.06 7.00 35.51
N LYS A 413 32.52 6.29 34.52
CA LYS A 413 31.75 6.85 33.40
C LYS A 413 30.29 6.41 33.50
N SER A 414 29.41 7.18 32.87
CA SER A 414 27.97 6.97 32.84
C SER A 414 27.43 7.18 31.43
N TYR A 415 26.43 6.41 31.07
CA TYR A 415 25.79 6.40 29.76
C TYR A 415 24.28 6.52 29.91
N PHE A 416 23.58 7.09 28.94
CA PHE A 416 22.12 7.06 28.97
C PHE A 416 21.59 5.64 28.76
N SER A 417 20.62 5.24 29.59
CA SER A 417 19.90 3.98 29.43
C SER A 417 18.69 4.15 28.49
N SER A 418 17.99 3.05 28.25
CA SER A 418 16.71 3.02 27.55
C SER A 418 15.63 3.85 28.24
N GLU A 419 15.76 4.11 29.55
CA GLU A 419 14.87 4.92 30.37
C GLU A 419 15.16 6.44 30.29
N TYR A 420 16.17 6.88 29.54
CA TYR A 420 16.46 8.31 29.39
C TYR A 420 15.39 9.03 28.55
N LEU A 421 14.73 10.05 29.09
CA LEU A 421 13.54 10.65 28.46
C LEU A 421 13.76 12.05 27.88
N ASN A 422 14.75 12.80 28.36
CA ASN A 422 14.93 14.20 27.95
C ASN A 422 15.32 14.33 26.47
N ASN A 423 16.04 13.35 25.93
CA ASN A 423 16.31 13.25 24.50
C ASN A 423 16.48 11.78 24.10
N THR A 424 15.40 11.20 23.57
CA THR A 424 15.35 9.78 23.21
C THR A 424 16.31 9.40 22.07
N SER A 425 16.79 10.36 21.28
CA SER A 425 17.78 10.08 20.22
C SER A 425 19.17 9.73 20.76
N LYS A 426 19.44 10.00 22.05
CA LYS A 426 20.69 9.66 22.74
C LYS A 426 20.66 8.30 23.45
N ARG A 427 19.55 7.56 23.33
CA ARG A 427 19.43 6.21 23.90
C ARG A 427 20.36 5.22 23.18
N PRO A 428 20.70 4.08 23.81
CA PRO A 428 21.46 3.03 23.17
C PRO A 428 20.80 2.55 21.87
N LYS A 429 21.62 2.34 20.83
CA LYS A 429 21.21 1.73 19.57
C LYS A 429 22.30 0.81 19.04
N LEU A 430 21.89 -0.24 18.34
CA LEU A 430 22.77 -1.14 17.61
C LEU A 430 22.52 -0.96 16.12
N ILE A 431 23.57 -0.64 15.36
CA ILE A 431 23.51 -0.54 13.90
C ILE A 431 24.19 -1.77 13.33
N VAL A 432 23.51 -2.49 12.44
CA VAL A 432 24.03 -3.70 11.77
C VAL A 432 23.94 -3.52 10.27
N ASP A 433 25.09 -3.53 9.60
CA ASP A 433 25.18 -3.57 8.15
C ASP A 433 25.37 -5.01 7.68
N TYR A 434 24.65 -5.39 6.62
CA TYR A 434 24.72 -6.73 6.04
C TYR A 434 24.47 -6.70 4.54
N ALA A 435 24.91 -7.74 3.83
CA ALA A 435 24.61 -7.95 2.43
C ALA A 435 23.77 -9.22 2.25
N LEU A 436 22.92 -9.25 1.22
CA LEU A 436 22.20 -10.43 0.80
C LEU A 436 22.63 -10.81 -0.62
N ASP A 437 22.83 -12.11 -0.83
CA ASP A 437 22.98 -12.63 -2.19
C ASP A 437 21.64 -12.51 -2.92
N GLY A 438 21.72 -12.06 -4.17
CA GLY A 438 20.55 -11.69 -4.93
C GLY A 438 20.90 -11.16 -6.31
N ILE A 439 19.88 -10.67 -6.99
CA ILE A 439 20.02 -9.99 -8.28
C ILE A 439 19.27 -8.66 -8.27
N GLU A 440 19.91 -7.62 -8.80
CA GLU A 440 19.27 -6.33 -9.00
C GLU A 440 18.79 -6.20 -10.45
N TYR A 441 17.48 -6.02 -10.62
CA TYR A 441 16.86 -5.66 -11.90
C TYR A 441 16.50 -4.18 -11.90
N LYS A 442 17.02 -3.44 -12.87
CA LYS A 442 16.78 -2.00 -13.00
C LYS A 442 16.66 -1.57 -14.44
N GLY A 443 15.89 -0.51 -14.66
CA GLY A 443 15.63 0.01 -15.99
C GLY A 443 14.72 1.23 -15.96
N LYS A 444 14.23 1.61 -17.15
CA LYS A 444 13.21 2.64 -17.34
C LYS A 444 12.07 2.08 -18.18
N VAL A 445 10.84 2.25 -17.71
CA VAL A 445 9.61 1.83 -18.40
C VAL A 445 8.64 3.00 -18.47
N ASN A 446 7.68 2.89 -19.39
CA ASN A 446 6.48 3.71 -19.47
C ASN A 446 5.30 2.77 -19.82
N GLU A 447 4.09 3.29 -19.96
CA GLU A 447 2.89 2.49 -20.25
C GLU A 447 2.97 1.65 -21.53
N PHE A 448 3.87 1.98 -22.46
CA PHE A 448 4.09 1.28 -23.72
C PHE A 448 5.30 0.34 -23.70
N ARG A 449 6.01 0.22 -22.57
CA ARG A 449 7.24 -0.55 -22.49
C ARG A 449 7.22 -1.51 -21.33
N THR A 450 7.44 -2.78 -21.64
CA THR A 450 7.54 -3.87 -20.66
C THR A 450 8.95 -4.46 -20.70
N HIS A 451 9.52 -4.64 -19.51
CA HIS A 451 10.80 -5.33 -19.34
C HIS A 451 10.56 -6.68 -18.71
N ARG A 452 11.11 -7.74 -19.30
CA ARG A 452 10.97 -9.10 -18.80
C ARG A 452 12.35 -9.71 -18.58
N TYR A 453 12.59 -10.19 -17.37
CA TYR A 453 13.80 -10.88 -17.00
C TYR A 453 13.51 -12.35 -16.79
N GLN A 454 14.22 -13.23 -17.49
CA GLN A 454 14.16 -14.65 -17.17
C GLN A 454 15.19 -14.94 -16.08
N LEU A 455 14.77 -15.68 -15.05
CA LEU A 455 15.64 -16.11 -13.97
C LEU A 455 15.50 -17.61 -13.71
N SER A 456 16.56 -18.22 -13.22
CA SER A 456 16.62 -19.62 -12.85
C SER A 456 17.10 -19.76 -11.41
N THR A 457 16.46 -20.64 -10.66
CA THR A 457 16.84 -21.00 -9.29
C THR A 457 17.37 -22.43 -9.27
N THR A 458 18.37 -22.69 -8.42
CA THR A 458 19.03 -24.00 -8.31
C THR A 458 18.47 -24.88 -7.19
N GLY A 459 17.56 -24.32 -6.38
CA GLY A 459 16.95 -24.99 -5.23
C GLY A 459 15.69 -24.25 -4.77
N THR A 460 15.02 -24.81 -3.76
CA THR A 460 13.85 -24.18 -3.15
C THR A 460 14.28 -23.06 -2.20
N GLY A 461 13.62 -21.91 -2.30
CA GLY A 461 13.84 -20.77 -1.41
C GLY A 461 12.61 -19.87 -1.32
N THR A 462 12.64 -18.92 -0.39
CA THR A 462 11.57 -17.93 -0.22
C THR A 462 11.97 -16.65 -0.94
N VAL A 463 11.18 -16.22 -1.93
CA VAL A 463 11.49 -15.01 -2.69
C VAL A 463 11.27 -13.78 -1.84
N ASN A 464 12.25 -12.89 -1.84
CA ASN A 464 12.14 -11.56 -1.23
C ASN A 464 12.40 -10.50 -2.30
N VAL A 465 11.37 -9.76 -2.68
CA VAL A 465 11.40 -8.68 -3.68
C VAL A 465 11.42 -7.34 -2.96
N VAL A 466 12.54 -6.63 -3.04
CA VAL A 466 12.71 -5.30 -2.44
C VAL A 466 12.69 -4.25 -3.53
N ALA A 467 11.73 -3.33 -3.49
CA ALA A 467 11.65 -2.21 -4.41
C ALA A 467 12.57 -1.06 -3.97
N ASN A 468 13.61 -0.76 -4.75
CA ASN A 468 14.48 0.41 -4.56
C ASN A 468 14.04 1.58 -5.44
N HIS A 469 12.80 2.01 -5.25
CA HIS A 469 12.22 3.20 -5.85
C HIS A 469 10.95 3.58 -5.09
N GLU A 470 10.63 4.87 -5.06
CA GLU A 470 9.42 5.39 -4.39
C GLU A 470 8.19 5.44 -5.32
N ASN A 471 8.33 4.99 -6.58
CA ASN A 471 7.29 5.15 -7.57
C ASN A 471 6.25 4.02 -7.51
N SER A 472 5.12 4.30 -6.86
CA SER A 472 4.00 3.38 -6.75
C SER A 472 3.28 3.04 -8.06
N SER A 473 3.63 3.69 -9.18
CA SER A 473 3.07 3.36 -10.51
C SER A 473 3.83 2.25 -11.23
N VAL A 474 4.98 1.81 -10.70
CA VAL A 474 5.72 0.68 -11.24
C VAL A 474 5.21 -0.59 -10.58
N ASN A 475 4.84 -1.56 -11.40
CA ASN A 475 4.38 -2.87 -10.96
C ASN A 475 5.35 -3.95 -11.43
N TYR A 476 5.41 -5.05 -10.69
CA TYR A 476 6.10 -6.25 -11.13
C TYR A 476 5.16 -7.45 -11.11
N LEU A 477 5.47 -8.44 -11.93
CA LEU A 477 4.86 -9.76 -11.93
C LEU A 477 5.97 -10.81 -11.89
N LEU A 478 5.93 -11.70 -10.91
CA LEU A 478 6.81 -12.86 -10.83
C LEU A 478 5.99 -14.11 -11.15
N TYR A 479 6.39 -14.87 -12.16
CA TYR A 479 5.58 -16.00 -12.61
C TYR A 479 6.41 -17.11 -13.26
N GLN A 480 5.81 -18.29 -13.39
CA GLN A 480 6.30 -19.44 -14.14
C GLN A 480 5.33 -19.70 -15.30
N GLU A 481 5.81 -19.94 -16.52
CA GLU A 481 4.96 -20.21 -17.69
C GLU A 481 4.64 -21.71 -17.88
N GLU A 482 5.59 -22.58 -17.54
CA GLU A 482 5.55 -24.02 -17.86
C GLU A 482 5.70 -24.86 -16.59
N PRO A 483 4.92 -25.95 -16.40
CA PRO A 483 3.94 -26.53 -17.34
C PRO A 483 2.57 -25.83 -17.35
N GLU A 484 2.32 -24.94 -16.37
CA GLU A 484 1.13 -24.12 -16.27
C GLU A 484 1.53 -22.73 -15.78
N PHE A 485 0.78 -21.71 -16.21
CA PHE A 485 1.01 -20.34 -15.76
C PHE A 485 0.69 -20.22 -14.28
N LYS A 486 1.68 -19.79 -13.49
CA LYS A 486 1.53 -19.58 -12.04
C LYS A 486 2.23 -18.31 -11.60
N GLU A 487 1.50 -17.43 -10.92
CA GLU A 487 2.02 -16.21 -10.31
C GLU A 487 2.52 -16.47 -8.89
N PHE A 488 3.52 -15.69 -8.48
CA PHE A 488 4.11 -15.72 -7.15
C PHE A 488 4.21 -14.30 -6.60
N VAL A 489 3.96 -14.16 -5.30
CA VAL A 489 4.09 -12.88 -4.58
C VAL A 489 5.32 -12.90 -3.67
N ASN A 490 5.72 -11.71 -3.22
CA ASN A 490 6.79 -11.56 -2.25
C ASN A 490 6.51 -12.40 -0.98
N GLY A 491 7.47 -13.23 -0.56
CA GLY A 491 7.34 -14.15 0.57
C GLY A 491 6.92 -15.57 0.20
N ASP A 492 6.61 -15.85 -1.08
CA ASP A 492 6.29 -17.21 -1.53
C ASP A 492 7.52 -18.11 -1.58
N GLU A 493 7.31 -19.41 -1.41
CA GLU A 493 8.32 -20.44 -1.66
C GLU A 493 8.34 -20.80 -3.15
N LEU A 494 9.52 -20.66 -3.77
CA LEU A 494 9.76 -21.02 -5.17
C LEU A 494 10.70 -22.23 -5.21
N PRO A 495 10.31 -23.34 -5.87
CA PRO A 495 11.20 -24.46 -6.11
C PRO A 495 12.31 -24.13 -7.12
N ALA A 496 13.23 -25.08 -7.33
CA ALA A 496 14.19 -25.00 -8.44
C ALA A 496 13.42 -24.95 -9.78
N GLY A 497 13.68 -23.95 -10.60
CA GLY A 497 12.92 -23.76 -11.83
C GLY A 497 13.33 -22.53 -12.62
N LYS A 498 12.60 -22.28 -13.71
CA LYS A 498 12.70 -21.07 -14.52
C LYS A 498 11.48 -20.20 -14.27
N TYR A 499 11.73 -18.91 -14.07
CA TYR A 499 10.71 -17.92 -13.77
C TYR A 499 10.95 -16.67 -14.60
N TYR A 500 9.93 -15.82 -14.66
CA TYR A 500 9.98 -14.52 -15.29
C TYR A 500 9.65 -13.45 -14.25
N PHE A 501 10.47 -12.41 -14.23
CA PHE A 501 10.22 -11.19 -13.49
C PHE A 501 9.92 -10.08 -14.51
N GLU A 502 8.65 -9.72 -14.63
CA GLU A 502 8.18 -8.70 -15.55
C GLU A 502 7.97 -7.38 -14.79
N VAL A 503 8.34 -6.27 -15.42
CA VAL A 503 8.17 -4.92 -14.88
C VAL A 503 7.45 -4.06 -15.91
N ASN A 504 6.37 -3.41 -15.48
CA ASN A 504 5.56 -2.49 -16.28
C ASN A 504 5.08 -1.31 -15.42
N THR A 505 4.40 -0.36 -16.03
CA THR A 505 3.87 0.82 -15.33
C THR A 505 2.64 1.36 -16.04
N THR A 506 1.81 2.13 -15.34
CA THR A 506 0.72 2.92 -15.93
C THR A 506 1.14 4.36 -16.23
N SER A 507 2.41 4.72 -16.01
CA SER A 507 2.92 6.06 -16.27
C SER A 507 3.17 6.29 -17.76
N SER A 508 2.56 7.33 -18.33
CA SER A 508 2.83 7.80 -19.69
C SER A 508 4.23 8.40 -19.89
N LYS A 509 4.95 8.68 -18.79
CA LYS A 509 6.34 9.15 -18.79
C LYS A 509 7.28 8.02 -18.40
N ASP A 510 8.52 8.11 -18.89
CA ASP A 510 9.61 7.23 -18.46
C ASP A 510 9.82 7.34 -16.94
N VAL A 511 9.69 6.21 -16.27
CA VAL A 511 9.93 6.05 -14.83
C VAL A 511 11.03 5.03 -14.62
N SER A 512 11.97 5.37 -13.74
CA SER A 512 13.04 4.44 -13.37
C SER A 512 12.55 3.48 -12.29
N TYR A 513 12.99 2.23 -12.39
CA TYR A 513 12.75 1.22 -11.36
C TYR A 513 14.06 0.53 -10.99
N SER A 514 14.10 0.02 -9.76
CA SER A 514 15.09 -0.95 -9.30
C SER A 514 14.40 -1.92 -8.34
N TYR A 515 14.60 -3.21 -8.54
CA TYR A 515 14.15 -4.29 -7.67
C TYR A 515 15.34 -5.18 -7.31
N HIS A 516 15.51 -5.51 -6.04
CA HIS A 516 16.50 -6.48 -5.57
C HIS A 516 15.78 -7.75 -5.11
N LEU A 517 16.05 -8.86 -5.81
CA LEU A 517 15.47 -10.17 -5.52
C LEU A 517 16.48 -11.00 -4.74
N THR A 518 16.06 -11.54 -3.60
CA THR A 518 16.91 -12.32 -2.68
C THR A 518 16.17 -13.56 -2.17
N GLY A 519 16.89 -14.42 -1.43
CA GLY A 519 16.31 -15.60 -0.76
C GLY A 519 16.10 -16.83 -1.65
N LEU A 520 16.52 -16.76 -2.91
CA LEU A 520 16.41 -17.84 -3.90
C LEU A 520 17.79 -18.41 -4.24
N PRO A 521 18.04 -19.72 -4.01
CA PRO A 521 19.33 -20.34 -4.32
C PRO A 521 19.73 -20.16 -5.80
N GLY A 522 20.96 -19.70 -6.04
CA GLY A 522 21.55 -19.55 -7.37
C GLY A 522 21.08 -18.33 -8.15
N ILE A 523 20.18 -17.51 -7.58
CA ILE A 523 19.58 -16.38 -8.29
C ILE A 523 20.61 -15.31 -8.70
N GLU A 524 21.67 -15.15 -7.90
CA GLU A 524 22.77 -14.21 -8.12
C GLU A 524 23.57 -14.48 -9.42
N ASN A 525 23.44 -15.69 -9.98
CA ASN A 525 24.10 -16.07 -11.24
C ASN A 525 23.28 -15.67 -12.49
N ASN A 526 22.07 -15.14 -12.30
CA ASN A 526 21.22 -14.72 -13.42
C ASN A 526 21.70 -13.41 -14.04
N ILE A 527 21.22 -13.14 -15.25
CA ILE A 527 21.61 -11.98 -16.03
C ILE A 527 20.59 -10.87 -15.81
N SER A 528 21.05 -9.70 -15.36
CA SER A 528 20.19 -8.53 -15.12
C SER A 528 20.19 -7.52 -16.25
N THR A 529 20.93 -7.75 -17.33
CA THR A 529 21.02 -6.81 -18.44
C THR A 529 19.92 -7.06 -19.46
N LEU A 530 19.25 -5.98 -19.87
CA LEU A 530 18.27 -5.98 -20.95
C LEU A 530 18.93 -5.69 -22.30
N PRO A 531 18.36 -6.16 -23.42
CA PRO A 531 18.68 -5.62 -24.72
C PRO A 531 18.30 -4.13 -24.82
N THR A 532 18.99 -3.39 -25.67
CA THR A 532 18.57 -2.05 -26.08
C THR A 532 17.58 -2.19 -27.23
N LEU A 533 16.48 -1.45 -27.17
CA LEU A 533 15.53 -1.29 -28.27
C LEU A 533 15.10 0.18 -28.36
N THR A 534 15.49 0.83 -29.45
CA THR A 534 15.19 2.24 -29.71
C THR A 534 14.50 2.36 -31.04
N VAL A 535 13.28 2.86 -31.04
CA VAL A 535 12.52 3.21 -32.24
C VAL A 535 12.66 4.71 -32.46
N SER A 536 13.16 5.10 -33.63
CA SER A 536 13.31 6.51 -34.03
C SER A 536 12.14 7.01 -34.87
N GLU A 537 11.41 6.10 -35.50
CA GLU A 537 10.25 6.39 -36.35
C GLU A 537 9.25 5.24 -36.21
N PRO A 538 7.97 5.50 -35.86
CA PRO A 538 7.46 6.79 -35.39
C PRO A 538 8.05 7.17 -34.02
N SER A 539 8.13 8.46 -33.72
CA SER A 539 8.66 8.96 -32.43
C SER A 539 7.64 8.89 -31.29
N GLN A 540 6.34 8.86 -31.63
CA GLN A 540 5.24 8.71 -30.68
C GLN A 540 4.74 7.26 -30.71
N HIS A 541 4.28 6.76 -29.56
CA HIS A 541 3.67 5.44 -29.46
C HIS A 541 2.28 5.38 -30.09
N ILE A 542 1.50 6.46 -30.00
CA ILE A 542 0.14 6.55 -30.58
C ILE A 542 0.08 7.73 -31.56
N PRO A 543 0.79 7.67 -32.71
CA PRO A 543 0.73 8.75 -33.69
C PRO A 543 -0.61 8.71 -34.42
N ARG A 544 -1.31 9.85 -34.45
CA ARG A 544 -2.41 10.06 -35.40
C ARG A 544 -1.81 10.42 -36.76
N LEU A 545 -2.01 9.56 -37.74
CA LEU A 545 -1.47 9.74 -39.09
C LEU A 545 -2.39 10.61 -39.93
N SER A 546 -1.91 11.06 -41.09
CA SER A 546 -2.77 11.73 -42.07
C SER A 546 -3.79 10.77 -42.65
N LYS A 547 -4.99 11.27 -42.91
CA LYS A 547 -6.05 10.51 -43.58
C LYS A 547 -5.59 9.89 -44.92
N GLY A 548 -6.01 8.66 -45.20
CA GLY A 548 -5.59 7.89 -46.39
C GLY A 548 -4.20 7.24 -46.30
N THR A 549 -3.53 7.33 -45.15
CA THR A 549 -2.24 6.65 -44.93
C THR A 549 -2.45 5.12 -44.84
N SER A 550 -1.93 4.39 -45.82
CA SER A 550 -2.08 2.92 -45.91
C SER A 550 -0.88 2.13 -45.36
N SER A 551 0.20 2.81 -44.98
CA SER A 551 1.36 2.17 -44.35
C SER A 551 2.15 3.18 -43.50
N THR A 552 2.88 2.68 -42.51
CA THR A 552 3.83 3.49 -41.74
C THR A 552 5.16 2.75 -41.60
N LYS A 553 6.23 3.51 -41.37
CA LYS A 553 7.59 2.99 -41.27
C LYS A 553 8.00 2.90 -39.80
N PHE A 554 8.54 1.74 -39.44
CA PHE A 554 9.19 1.48 -38.16
C PHE A 554 10.70 1.39 -38.36
N SER A 555 11.42 2.38 -37.86
CA SER A 555 12.89 2.47 -37.96
C SER A 555 13.51 2.56 -36.57
N GLY A 556 14.68 1.94 -36.40
CA GLY A 556 15.34 1.96 -35.11
C GLY A 556 16.59 1.10 -35.05
N THR A 557 17.05 0.89 -33.82
CA THR A 557 18.22 0.07 -33.52
C THR A 557 17.96 -0.85 -32.34
N THR A 558 18.62 -2.01 -32.35
CA THR A 558 18.61 -2.95 -31.24
C THR A 558 19.94 -3.70 -31.16
N ASN A 559 20.30 -4.13 -29.95
CA ASN A 559 21.42 -5.04 -29.71
C ASN A 559 20.96 -6.45 -29.27
N GLY A 560 19.67 -6.73 -29.41
CA GLY A 560 19.07 -8.04 -29.17
C GLY A 560 19.66 -9.10 -30.10
N GLU A 561 19.82 -10.31 -29.57
CA GLU A 561 20.24 -11.49 -30.34
C GLU A 561 19.12 -11.95 -31.26
N ASN A 562 17.86 -11.79 -30.80
CA ASN A 562 16.66 -11.98 -31.60
C ASN A 562 15.77 -10.76 -31.44
N ALA A 563 15.21 -10.23 -32.53
CA ALA A 563 14.28 -9.13 -32.48
C ALA A 563 13.21 -9.27 -33.56
N PHE A 564 11.99 -8.88 -33.23
CA PHE A 564 10.82 -9.05 -34.08
C PHE A 564 9.90 -7.83 -34.01
N LEU A 565 9.21 -7.55 -35.12
CA LEU A 565 8.07 -6.65 -35.18
C LEU A 565 6.83 -7.48 -35.53
N THR A 566 5.75 -7.30 -34.79
CA THR A 566 4.48 -7.98 -35.03
C THR A 566 3.35 -6.96 -35.11
N LYS A 567 2.46 -7.06 -36.10
CA LYS A 567 1.23 -6.25 -36.17
C LYS A 567 0.04 -7.12 -35.75
N GLY A 568 -0.61 -6.80 -34.64
CA GLY A 568 -1.74 -7.57 -34.11
C GLY A 568 -1.41 -9.06 -33.98
N ILE A 569 -2.08 -9.88 -34.80
CA ILE A 569 -1.93 -11.35 -34.85
C ILE A 569 -1.15 -11.84 -36.08
N ASP A 570 -0.56 -10.93 -36.85
CA ASP A 570 0.21 -11.28 -38.05
C ASP A 570 1.50 -12.04 -37.68
N ALA A 571 2.10 -12.72 -38.67
CA ALA A 571 3.37 -13.41 -38.46
C ALA A 571 4.49 -12.40 -38.09
N PRO A 572 5.35 -12.71 -37.11
CA PRO A 572 6.45 -11.83 -36.72
C PRO A 572 7.45 -11.58 -37.85
N ILE A 573 7.88 -10.34 -38.00
CA ILE A 573 8.90 -9.89 -38.95
C ILE A 573 10.23 -9.74 -38.21
N SER A 574 11.24 -10.53 -38.57
CA SER A 574 12.58 -10.40 -37.98
C SER A 574 13.23 -9.04 -38.24
N LEU A 575 13.88 -8.51 -37.21
CA LEU A 575 14.60 -7.25 -37.22
C LEU A 575 16.11 -7.48 -37.14
N THR A 576 16.85 -6.64 -37.86
CA THR A 576 18.32 -6.55 -37.79
C THR A 576 18.73 -5.51 -36.73
N SER A 577 20.02 -5.43 -36.39
CA SER A 577 20.54 -4.48 -35.39
C SER A 577 20.26 -3.01 -35.72
N VAL A 578 20.20 -2.67 -37.00
CA VAL A 578 19.58 -1.46 -37.53
C VAL A 578 18.43 -1.90 -38.40
N PHE A 579 17.20 -1.47 -38.12
CA PHE A 579 16.02 -1.90 -38.85
C PHE A 579 15.23 -0.72 -39.41
N SER A 580 14.52 -1.00 -40.51
CA SER A 580 13.59 -0.09 -41.18
C SER A 580 12.57 -0.99 -41.89
N LYS A 581 11.38 -1.14 -41.31
CA LYS A 581 10.31 -1.99 -41.82
C LYS A 581 9.06 -1.16 -42.09
N THR A 582 8.43 -1.37 -43.24
CA THR A 582 7.13 -0.78 -43.55
C THR A 582 6.04 -1.74 -43.11
N VAL A 583 5.07 -1.23 -42.35
CA VAL A 583 3.92 -1.97 -41.85
C VAL A 583 2.67 -1.42 -42.54
N GLY A 584 1.90 -2.29 -43.19
CA GLY A 584 0.62 -1.92 -43.78
C GLY A 584 -0.39 -1.59 -42.68
N LEU A 585 -1.20 -0.56 -42.89
CA LEU A 585 -2.21 -0.09 -41.95
C LEU A 585 -3.61 -0.44 -42.45
N THR A 586 -4.52 -0.65 -41.51
CA THR A 586 -5.96 -0.57 -41.74
C THR A 586 -6.48 0.69 -41.09
N GLU A 587 -7.62 1.20 -41.55
CA GLU A 587 -8.34 2.29 -40.90
C GLU A 587 -8.57 1.96 -39.41
N GLY A 588 -8.45 2.98 -38.57
CA GLY A 588 -8.46 2.84 -37.12
C GLY A 588 -7.09 2.51 -36.49
N PRO A 589 -7.08 1.97 -35.27
CA PRO A 589 -5.88 1.65 -34.52
C PRO A 589 -5.16 0.42 -35.07
N ASN A 590 -3.84 0.45 -35.08
CA ASN A 590 -2.99 -0.62 -35.57
C ASN A 590 -1.97 -1.01 -34.50
N VAL A 591 -2.22 -2.06 -33.72
CA VAL A 591 -1.28 -2.46 -32.67
C VAL A 591 -0.03 -3.11 -33.28
N VAL A 592 1.12 -2.53 -33.00
CA VAL A 592 2.45 -3.00 -33.43
C VAL A 592 3.32 -3.20 -32.20
N THR A 593 3.81 -4.42 -32.01
CA THR A 593 4.73 -4.77 -30.93
C THR A 593 6.12 -5.01 -31.50
N LEU A 594 7.11 -4.29 -30.97
CA LEU A 594 8.51 -4.60 -31.19
C LEU A 594 9.05 -5.34 -29.97
N ASN A 595 9.62 -6.53 -30.17
CA ASN A 595 10.29 -7.30 -29.13
C ASN A 595 11.77 -7.41 -29.47
N ALA A 596 12.65 -7.13 -28.51
CA ALA A 596 14.06 -7.47 -28.57
C ALA A 596 14.44 -8.37 -27.39
N MET A 597 15.15 -9.46 -27.68
CA MET A 597 15.59 -10.45 -26.72
C MET A 597 17.10 -10.58 -26.71
N LYS A 598 17.70 -10.73 -25.52
CA LYS A 598 19.14 -11.01 -25.36
C LYS A 598 19.36 -11.84 -24.11
N LYS A 599 20.02 -12.99 -24.25
CA LYS A 599 20.28 -13.89 -23.12
C LYS A 599 19.00 -14.20 -22.31
N SER A 600 17.89 -14.43 -23.00
CA SER A 600 16.55 -14.68 -22.45
C SER A 600 15.84 -13.52 -21.73
N ASN A 601 16.44 -12.33 -21.65
CA ASN A 601 15.75 -11.12 -21.19
C ASN A 601 15.15 -10.37 -22.38
N GLU A 602 14.00 -9.73 -22.18
CA GLU A 602 13.20 -9.14 -23.24
C GLU A 602 12.82 -7.69 -22.94
N VAL A 603 12.76 -6.89 -24.01
CA VAL A 603 12.13 -5.57 -24.01
C VAL A 603 11.03 -5.59 -25.06
N LEU A 604 9.80 -5.37 -24.61
CA LEU A 604 8.63 -5.20 -25.47
C LEU A 604 8.26 -3.71 -25.51
N ASP A 605 8.04 -3.20 -26.73
CA ASP A 605 7.69 -1.82 -26.99
C ASP A 605 6.45 -1.77 -27.88
N PHE A 606 5.38 -1.14 -27.38
CA PHE A 606 4.05 -1.15 -28.01
C PHE A 606 3.79 0.17 -28.73
N TYR A 607 3.32 0.08 -29.96
CA TYR A 607 2.89 1.21 -30.77
C TYR A 607 1.47 0.98 -31.26
N ASN A 608 0.69 2.04 -31.35
CA ASN A 608 -0.67 2.02 -31.87
C ASN A 608 -0.93 3.19 -32.82
N PRO A 609 -0.31 3.22 -34.02
CA PRO A 609 -0.64 4.20 -35.05
C PRO A 609 -2.12 4.18 -35.38
N ILE A 610 -2.72 5.37 -35.39
CA ILE A 610 -4.12 5.55 -35.75
C ILE A 610 -4.15 6.05 -37.20
N SER A 611 -4.74 5.26 -38.09
CA SER A 611 -5.02 5.67 -39.47
C SER A 611 -6.45 6.22 -39.54
N PRO A 612 -6.66 7.53 -39.75
CA PRO A 612 -8.00 8.08 -39.76
C PRO A 612 -8.82 7.58 -40.94
N GLY A 613 -10.09 7.25 -40.70
CA GLY A 613 -11.02 6.83 -41.74
C GLY A 613 -12.18 5.98 -41.23
N VAL A 614 -13.00 5.52 -42.18
CA VAL A 614 -14.15 4.65 -41.92
C VAL A 614 -13.77 3.20 -42.25
N LYS A 615 -13.93 2.30 -41.29
CA LYS A 615 -13.64 0.86 -41.43
C LYS A 615 -14.92 0.04 -41.41
N ARG A 616 -15.22 -0.62 -42.52
CA ARG A 616 -16.32 -1.60 -42.59
C ARG A 616 -15.88 -2.95 -42.05
N LEU A 617 -16.64 -3.49 -41.10
CA LEU A 617 -16.52 -4.86 -40.59
C LEU A 617 -17.55 -5.71 -41.33
N ASP A 618 -17.21 -6.08 -42.57
CA ASP A 618 -18.13 -6.67 -43.54
C ASP A 618 -18.48 -8.14 -43.24
N GLY A 619 -19.62 -8.59 -43.77
CA GLY A 619 -20.13 -9.95 -43.68
C GLY A 619 -21.49 -10.08 -44.38
N ARG A 620 -21.71 -11.18 -45.10
CA ARG A 620 -22.98 -11.45 -45.81
C ARG A 620 -24.03 -12.04 -44.87
N THR A 621 -23.60 -12.68 -43.79
CA THR A 621 -24.46 -13.26 -42.75
C THR A 621 -24.17 -12.65 -41.38
N PRO A 622 -25.13 -12.73 -40.43
CA PRO A 622 -24.90 -12.33 -39.04
C PRO A 622 -23.67 -12.97 -38.39
N ALA A 623 -23.47 -14.27 -38.64
CA ALA A 623 -22.33 -14.99 -38.11
C ALA A 623 -21.01 -14.43 -38.65
N GLU A 624 -20.93 -14.15 -39.97
CA GLU A 624 -19.74 -13.54 -40.58
C GLU A 624 -19.46 -12.13 -40.01
N VAL A 625 -20.47 -11.30 -39.80
CA VAL A 625 -20.28 -9.98 -39.16
C VAL A 625 -19.73 -10.12 -37.75
N SER A 626 -20.26 -11.07 -36.96
CA SER A 626 -19.76 -11.35 -35.60
C SER A 626 -18.30 -11.80 -35.59
N VAL A 627 -17.90 -12.61 -36.58
CA VAL A 627 -16.52 -13.06 -36.78
C VAL A 627 -15.61 -11.91 -37.19
N SER A 628 -16.06 -11.01 -38.09
CA SER A 628 -15.29 -9.82 -38.47
C SER A 628 -15.04 -8.90 -37.28
N VAL A 629 -16.03 -8.69 -36.42
CA VAL A 629 -15.86 -7.94 -35.16
C VAL A 629 -14.88 -8.65 -34.21
N SER A 630 -14.98 -9.97 -34.07
CA SER A 630 -14.07 -10.76 -33.23
C SER A 630 -12.60 -10.67 -33.69
N LYS A 631 -12.37 -10.75 -35.00
CA LYS A 631 -11.04 -10.54 -35.59
C LYS A 631 -10.52 -9.14 -35.36
N GLU A 632 -11.39 -8.13 -35.42
CA GLU A 632 -11.02 -6.75 -35.09
C GLU A 632 -10.57 -6.66 -33.63
N ILE A 633 -11.33 -7.20 -32.68
CA ILE A 633 -10.94 -7.26 -31.27
C ILE A 633 -9.54 -7.89 -31.12
N SER A 634 -9.28 -9.02 -31.80
CA SER A 634 -7.95 -9.66 -31.76
C SER A 634 -6.84 -8.81 -32.38
N SER A 635 -7.13 -8.06 -33.44
CA SER A 635 -6.15 -7.20 -34.12
C SER A 635 -5.67 -6.04 -33.25
N LEU A 636 -6.47 -5.65 -32.26
CA LEU A 636 -6.17 -4.63 -31.26
C LEU A 636 -5.31 -5.16 -30.10
N GLY A 637 -4.77 -6.38 -30.23
CA GLY A 637 -3.93 -7.00 -29.22
C GLY A 637 -4.69 -7.65 -28.07
N TYR A 638 -6.03 -7.58 -28.04
CA TYR A 638 -6.81 -8.36 -27.10
C TYR A 638 -6.70 -9.85 -27.46
N LYS A 639 -6.47 -10.69 -26.46
CA LYS A 639 -6.51 -12.16 -26.57
C LYS A 639 -7.72 -12.65 -25.78
N PRO A 640 -8.90 -12.80 -26.39
CA PRO A 640 -10.10 -13.17 -25.66
C PRO A 640 -9.95 -14.56 -25.05
N LYS A 641 -10.03 -14.65 -23.72
CA LYS A 641 -10.10 -15.92 -22.99
C LYS A 641 -11.53 -16.48 -22.96
N THR A 642 -12.51 -15.58 -23.08
CA THR A 642 -13.94 -15.89 -23.07
C THR A 642 -14.55 -15.55 -24.43
N VAL A 643 -15.54 -16.32 -24.87
CA VAL A 643 -16.44 -16.00 -26.00
C VAL A 643 -17.88 -16.02 -25.49
N LEU A 644 -18.67 -14.99 -25.81
CA LEU A 644 -20.12 -15.04 -25.63
C LEU A 644 -20.76 -15.57 -26.91
N LEU A 645 -21.61 -16.58 -26.78
CA LEU A 645 -22.29 -17.22 -27.90
C LEU A 645 -23.80 -17.01 -27.78
N THR A 646 -24.44 -16.51 -28.84
CA THR A 646 -25.90 -16.41 -28.90
C THR A 646 -26.44 -16.65 -30.31
N SER A 647 -27.76 -16.69 -30.43
CA SER A 647 -28.46 -17.00 -31.67
C SER A 647 -28.54 -15.82 -32.62
N ASP A 648 -28.41 -16.06 -33.93
CA ASP A 648 -28.75 -15.09 -34.97
C ASP A 648 -30.25 -15.02 -35.30
N GLN A 649 -31.09 -15.92 -34.74
CA GLN A 649 -32.55 -15.90 -34.91
C GLN A 649 -33.28 -15.49 -33.62
N ALA A 650 -32.78 -15.90 -32.45
CA ALA A 650 -33.38 -15.63 -31.14
C ALA A 650 -32.70 -14.45 -30.41
N TRP A 651 -32.62 -13.31 -31.08
CA TRP A 651 -31.87 -12.11 -30.70
C TRP A 651 -32.21 -11.50 -29.34
N VAL A 652 -33.42 -11.73 -28.84
CA VAL A 652 -33.98 -11.10 -27.64
C VAL A 652 -33.18 -11.39 -26.37
N HIS A 653 -32.45 -12.51 -26.32
CA HIS A 653 -31.65 -12.90 -25.16
C HIS A 653 -30.28 -12.21 -25.14
N GLY A 654 -29.76 -11.81 -26.31
CA GLY A 654 -28.46 -11.15 -26.44
C GLY A 654 -28.48 -9.65 -26.15
N LEU A 655 -29.66 -9.02 -26.07
CA LEU A 655 -29.81 -7.55 -25.99
C LEU A 655 -29.05 -6.89 -24.83
N SER A 656 -28.87 -7.62 -23.72
CA SER A 656 -28.18 -7.16 -22.52
C SER A 656 -26.81 -7.81 -22.33
N ALA A 657 -26.28 -8.51 -23.34
CA ALA A 657 -25.02 -9.24 -23.24
C ALA A 657 -23.78 -8.33 -23.31
N ALA A 658 -23.89 -7.16 -23.95
CA ALA A 658 -22.75 -6.28 -24.20
C ALA A 658 -21.98 -5.85 -22.94
N PRO A 659 -22.65 -5.49 -21.81
CA PRO A 659 -21.92 -5.17 -20.59
C PRO A 659 -21.08 -6.33 -20.05
N LEU A 660 -21.63 -7.55 -20.07
CA LEU A 660 -20.87 -8.74 -19.68
C LEU A 660 -19.74 -9.05 -20.68
N ALA A 661 -19.99 -8.89 -21.97
CA ALA A 661 -18.96 -9.08 -23.01
C ALA A 661 -17.79 -8.12 -22.83
N ALA A 662 -18.07 -6.84 -22.55
CA ALA A 662 -17.05 -5.83 -22.31
C ALA A 662 -16.24 -6.13 -21.05
N GLN A 663 -16.91 -6.53 -19.97
CA GLN A 663 -16.29 -6.93 -18.71
C GLN A 663 -15.37 -8.16 -18.87
N GLU A 664 -15.79 -9.15 -19.67
CA GLU A 664 -15.02 -10.34 -20.00
C GLU A 664 -13.97 -10.09 -21.11
N LYS A 665 -13.93 -8.88 -21.69
CA LYS A 665 -13.15 -8.53 -22.89
C LYS A 665 -13.33 -9.54 -24.04
N ALA A 666 -14.58 -9.97 -24.22
CA ALA A 666 -14.97 -11.08 -25.07
C ALA A 666 -15.76 -10.62 -26.31
N PRO A 667 -15.55 -11.26 -27.47
CA PRO A 667 -16.44 -11.08 -28.61
C PRO A 667 -17.80 -11.74 -28.35
N ILE A 668 -18.85 -11.19 -28.97
CA ILE A 668 -20.16 -11.82 -29.06
C ILE A 668 -20.24 -12.49 -30.43
N LEU A 669 -20.19 -13.81 -30.48
CA LEU A 669 -20.35 -14.59 -31.70
C LEU A 669 -21.81 -15.01 -31.88
N LEU A 670 -22.25 -15.01 -33.14
CA LEU A 670 -23.58 -15.44 -33.53
C LEU A 670 -23.55 -16.81 -34.20
N THR A 671 -24.62 -17.57 -34.02
CA THR A 671 -24.80 -18.88 -34.64
C THR A 671 -26.26 -19.20 -34.96
N ASP A 672 -26.49 -20.20 -35.81
CA ASP A 672 -27.81 -20.82 -35.97
C ASP A 672 -28.24 -21.49 -34.65
N PRO A 673 -29.54 -21.51 -34.31
CA PRO A 673 -30.01 -22.08 -33.05
C PRO A 673 -29.67 -23.56 -32.83
N THR A 674 -29.55 -24.33 -33.91
CA THR A 674 -29.45 -25.78 -33.84
C THR A 674 -28.03 -26.30 -34.07
N THR A 675 -27.21 -25.57 -34.83
CA THR A 675 -25.82 -25.97 -35.09
C THR A 675 -24.85 -24.78 -35.16
N LEU A 676 -23.57 -25.00 -34.85
CA LEU A 676 -22.56 -23.97 -35.05
C LEU A 676 -22.32 -23.74 -36.54
N SER A 677 -22.47 -22.49 -37.00
CA SER A 677 -22.13 -22.13 -38.37
C SER A 677 -20.64 -22.41 -38.64
N THR A 678 -20.27 -22.76 -39.88
CA THR A 678 -18.87 -23.07 -40.24
C THR A 678 -17.91 -21.92 -39.90
N VAL A 679 -18.35 -20.67 -40.05
CA VAL A 679 -17.55 -19.49 -39.72
C VAL A 679 -17.40 -19.31 -38.21
N THR A 680 -18.45 -19.58 -37.43
CA THR A 680 -18.41 -19.54 -35.97
C THR A 680 -17.52 -20.64 -35.40
N LYS A 681 -17.58 -21.87 -35.93
CA LYS A 681 -16.68 -22.97 -35.57
C LYS A 681 -15.22 -22.59 -35.79
N SER A 682 -14.91 -22.11 -36.99
CA SER A 682 -13.55 -21.69 -37.36
C SER A 682 -13.04 -20.58 -36.46
N GLU A 683 -13.91 -19.64 -36.08
CA GLU A 683 -13.52 -18.53 -35.22
C GLU A 683 -13.29 -18.96 -33.77
N ILE A 684 -14.13 -19.84 -33.22
CA ILE A 684 -13.89 -20.42 -31.88
C ILE A 684 -12.57 -21.20 -31.87
N GLN A 685 -12.26 -21.96 -32.92
CA GLN A 685 -10.96 -22.64 -33.06
C GLN A 685 -9.79 -21.64 -33.15
N ARG A 686 -9.96 -20.52 -33.88
CA ARG A 686 -8.94 -19.48 -34.00
C ARG A 686 -8.67 -18.79 -32.67
N ILE A 687 -9.72 -18.49 -31.91
CA ILE A 687 -9.60 -17.85 -30.59
C ILE A 687 -9.02 -18.84 -29.59
N ALA A 688 -9.41 -20.12 -29.68
CA ALA A 688 -9.13 -21.16 -28.69
C ALA A 688 -9.45 -20.69 -27.25
N PRO A 689 -10.71 -20.29 -26.98
CA PRO A 689 -11.06 -19.69 -25.71
C PRO A 689 -10.98 -20.71 -24.57
N GLU A 690 -10.56 -20.24 -23.40
CA GLU A 690 -10.63 -20.99 -22.15
C GLU A 690 -12.08 -21.24 -21.73
N LYS A 691 -13.00 -20.32 -22.10
CA LYS A 691 -14.41 -20.34 -21.70
C LYS A 691 -15.37 -19.91 -22.80
N VAL A 692 -16.52 -20.57 -22.90
CA VAL A 692 -17.68 -20.10 -23.69
C VAL A 692 -18.88 -19.85 -22.79
N ILE A 693 -19.47 -18.66 -22.88
CA ILE A 693 -20.71 -18.28 -22.20
C ILE A 693 -21.85 -18.24 -23.21
N ILE A 694 -22.75 -19.21 -23.15
CA ILE A 694 -23.97 -19.26 -23.96
C ILE A 694 -25.01 -18.33 -23.36
N ILE A 695 -25.53 -17.40 -24.16
CA ILE A 695 -26.60 -16.48 -23.77
C ILE A 695 -27.92 -16.89 -24.42
N GLY A 696 -28.87 -17.34 -23.59
CA GLY A 696 -30.17 -17.83 -24.03
C GLY A 696 -30.38 -19.32 -23.75
N GLY A 697 -31.65 -19.73 -23.72
CA GLY A 697 -32.04 -21.11 -23.42
C GLY A 697 -31.80 -22.07 -24.60
N PRO A 698 -32.15 -23.35 -24.44
CA PRO A 698 -31.98 -24.38 -25.48
C PRO A 698 -32.66 -24.08 -26.82
N GLY A 699 -33.74 -23.27 -26.81
CA GLY A 699 -34.39 -22.82 -28.04
C GLY A 699 -33.64 -21.71 -28.80
N SER A 700 -32.67 -21.07 -28.17
CA SER A 700 -31.80 -20.05 -28.80
C SER A 700 -30.47 -20.65 -29.24
N VAL A 701 -29.87 -21.47 -28.39
CA VAL A 701 -28.65 -22.24 -28.69
C VAL A 701 -28.88 -23.62 -28.13
N SER A 702 -28.99 -24.63 -28.98
CA SER A 702 -29.38 -25.98 -28.61
C SER A 702 -28.43 -26.64 -27.62
N ASP A 703 -28.93 -27.66 -26.92
CA ASP A 703 -28.10 -28.50 -26.04
C ASP A 703 -27.07 -29.30 -26.84
N GLU A 704 -27.29 -29.52 -28.14
CA GLU A 704 -26.33 -30.18 -29.03
C GLU A 704 -25.06 -29.34 -29.22
N ILE A 705 -25.23 -28.02 -29.39
CA ILE A 705 -24.08 -27.09 -29.47
C ILE A 705 -23.29 -27.11 -28.16
N GLU A 706 -23.98 -27.07 -27.02
CA GLU A 706 -23.38 -27.04 -25.69
C GLU A 706 -22.67 -28.35 -25.33
N ALA A 707 -23.33 -29.50 -25.54
CA ALA A 707 -22.85 -30.80 -25.08
C ALA A 707 -21.85 -31.46 -26.03
N ASN A 708 -21.90 -31.15 -27.33
CA ASN A 708 -21.12 -31.87 -28.35
C ASN A 708 -20.28 -30.96 -29.22
N GLU A 709 -20.86 -29.92 -29.85
CA GLU A 709 -20.10 -29.12 -30.82
C GLU A 709 -19.00 -28.27 -30.18
N LEU A 710 -19.27 -27.60 -29.06
CA LEU A 710 -18.27 -26.79 -28.35
C LEU A 710 -17.13 -27.64 -27.74
N PRO A 711 -17.40 -28.75 -27.01
CA PRO A 711 -16.35 -29.63 -26.51
C PRO A 711 -15.49 -30.25 -27.63
N ALA A 712 -16.09 -30.56 -28.78
CA ALA A 712 -15.34 -31.07 -29.94
C ALA A 712 -14.35 -30.05 -30.52
N LEU A 713 -14.51 -28.76 -30.22
CA LEU A 713 -13.54 -27.70 -30.56
C LEU A 713 -12.47 -27.49 -29.47
N GLY A 714 -12.46 -28.31 -28.41
CA GLY A 714 -11.52 -28.20 -27.29
C GLY A 714 -11.94 -27.21 -26.20
N VAL A 715 -13.20 -26.76 -26.18
CA VAL A 715 -13.71 -25.88 -25.13
C VAL A 715 -14.12 -26.73 -23.92
N GLU A 716 -13.38 -26.60 -22.81
CA GLU A 716 -13.64 -27.38 -21.59
C GLU A 716 -14.61 -26.69 -20.63
N ASN A 717 -14.60 -25.36 -20.56
CA ASN A 717 -15.45 -24.58 -19.65
C ASN A 717 -16.60 -23.92 -20.41
N ILE A 718 -17.79 -24.51 -20.31
CA ILE A 718 -19.00 -24.01 -20.96
C ILE A 718 -20.01 -23.62 -19.89
N GLU A 719 -20.49 -22.38 -19.96
CA GLU A 719 -21.50 -21.83 -19.06
C GLU A 719 -22.71 -21.38 -19.87
N ARG A 720 -23.93 -21.56 -19.35
CA ARG A 720 -25.14 -21.00 -19.94
C ARG A 720 -25.85 -20.03 -18.99
N ILE A 721 -26.09 -18.80 -19.46
CA ILE A 721 -26.91 -17.80 -18.77
C ILE A 721 -28.23 -17.64 -19.50
N TRP A 722 -29.33 -18.05 -18.87
CA TRP A 722 -30.64 -18.02 -19.49
C TRP A 722 -31.79 -17.99 -18.48
N GLY A 723 -32.91 -17.43 -18.93
CA GLY A 723 -34.19 -17.56 -18.25
C GLY A 723 -35.31 -17.91 -19.23
N THR A 724 -36.51 -18.15 -18.71
CA THR A 724 -37.65 -18.68 -19.48
C THR A 724 -38.20 -17.70 -20.53
N THR A 725 -38.05 -16.40 -20.29
CA THR A 725 -38.53 -15.34 -21.17
C THR A 725 -37.41 -14.33 -21.44
N ARG A 726 -37.62 -13.46 -22.44
CA ARG A 726 -36.69 -12.36 -22.73
C ARG A 726 -36.46 -11.40 -21.57
N TYR A 727 -37.35 -11.40 -20.56
CA TYR A 727 -37.23 -10.54 -19.38
C TYR A 727 -36.49 -11.21 -18.22
N ASP A 728 -36.26 -12.53 -18.30
CA ASP A 728 -35.60 -13.30 -17.23
C ASP A 728 -34.08 -13.35 -17.42
N THR A 729 -33.59 -13.41 -18.67
CA THR A 729 -32.15 -13.42 -18.97
C THR A 729 -31.42 -12.14 -18.55
N PRO A 730 -31.92 -10.91 -18.82
CA PRO A 730 -31.19 -9.69 -18.52
C PRO A 730 -30.84 -9.50 -17.03
N PRO A 731 -31.74 -9.74 -16.07
CA PRO A 731 -31.39 -9.76 -14.64
C PRO A 731 -30.27 -10.73 -14.27
N LEU A 732 -30.17 -11.89 -14.90
CA LEU A 732 -29.11 -12.87 -14.62
C LEU A 732 -27.75 -12.40 -15.13
N ILE A 733 -27.72 -11.77 -16.31
CA ILE A 733 -26.52 -11.11 -16.83
C ILE A 733 -26.15 -9.94 -15.92
N ALA A 734 -27.13 -9.15 -15.49
CA ALA A 734 -26.92 -8.01 -14.61
C ALA A 734 -26.29 -8.42 -13.27
N GLU A 735 -26.67 -9.56 -12.68
CA GLU A 735 -26.01 -10.09 -11.47
C GLU A 735 -24.51 -10.37 -11.70
N ARG A 736 -24.09 -10.81 -12.89
CA ARG A 736 -22.66 -10.99 -13.21
C ARG A 736 -21.93 -9.66 -13.32
N VAL A 737 -22.61 -8.65 -13.87
CA VAL A 737 -22.03 -7.31 -14.09
C VAL A 737 -21.77 -6.62 -12.76
N VAL A 738 -22.74 -6.65 -11.85
CA VAL A 738 -22.66 -5.92 -10.58
C VAL A 738 -21.81 -6.64 -9.52
N ASN A 739 -21.68 -7.96 -9.57
CA ASN A 739 -21.00 -8.74 -8.51
C ASN A 739 -19.52 -9.05 -8.80
N SER A 740 -18.88 -8.38 -9.76
CA SER A 740 -17.46 -8.62 -10.04
C SER A 740 -16.53 -7.83 -9.10
N ASP A 741 -15.36 -8.41 -8.81
CA ASP A 741 -14.34 -7.82 -7.92
C ASP A 741 -13.87 -6.43 -8.39
N ASN A 742 -13.99 -6.13 -9.69
CA ASN A 742 -13.61 -4.85 -10.30
C ASN A 742 -14.73 -3.81 -10.34
N ASN A 743 -15.96 -4.15 -9.91
CA ASN A 743 -17.15 -3.33 -10.15
C ASN A 743 -18.04 -3.19 -8.89
N SER A 744 -17.43 -3.18 -7.70
CA SER A 744 -18.14 -3.00 -6.42
C SER A 744 -18.86 -1.64 -6.28
N GLU A 745 -18.60 -0.70 -7.21
CA GLU A 745 -19.14 0.67 -7.24
C GLU A 745 -20.24 0.89 -8.29
N THR A 746 -20.77 -0.15 -8.96
CA THR A 746 -21.86 0.03 -9.93
C THR A 746 -23.13 0.60 -9.26
N THR A 747 -23.48 1.86 -9.57
CA THR A 747 -24.64 2.58 -9.00
C THR A 747 -25.78 2.85 -9.99
N GLY A 748 -25.67 2.42 -11.24
CA GLY A 748 -26.64 2.70 -12.29
C GLY A 748 -27.14 1.47 -13.04
N ALA A 749 -28.27 1.58 -13.73
CA ALA A 749 -28.74 0.60 -14.71
C ALA A 749 -29.51 1.26 -15.87
N PHE A 750 -29.32 0.75 -17.08
CA PHE A 750 -30.12 1.15 -18.23
C PHE A 750 -31.43 0.35 -18.27
N ILE A 751 -32.55 1.05 -18.48
CA ILE A 751 -33.88 0.46 -18.61
C ILE A 751 -34.40 0.70 -20.02
N ALA A 752 -34.67 -0.37 -20.75
CA ALA A 752 -35.24 -0.32 -22.10
C ALA A 752 -36.48 -1.21 -22.20
N THR A 753 -37.31 -0.99 -23.22
CA THR A 753 -38.40 -1.92 -23.52
C THR A 753 -37.83 -3.20 -24.13
N GLY A 754 -38.32 -4.36 -23.69
CA GLY A 754 -38.02 -5.65 -24.33
C GLY A 754 -38.89 -5.95 -25.55
N GLU A 755 -39.80 -5.04 -25.91
CA GLU A 755 -40.71 -5.19 -27.05
C GLU A 755 -40.07 -4.70 -28.37
N ASN A 756 -39.08 -3.81 -28.30
CA ASN A 756 -38.30 -3.29 -29.44
C ASN A 756 -36.79 -3.43 -29.14
N PHE A 757 -35.99 -4.05 -30.02
CA PHE A 757 -34.56 -4.32 -29.74
C PHE A 757 -33.69 -3.07 -29.79
N GLU A 758 -34.03 -2.16 -30.70
CA GLU A 758 -33.27 -0.96 -31.05
C GLU A 758 -33.04 -0.03 -29.86
N ASP A 759 -34.02 0.08 -28.97
CA ASP A 759 -33.97 0.96 -27.80
C ASP A 759 -32.90 0.46 -26.81
N ALA A 760 -32.79 -0.86 -26.63
CA ALA A 760 -31.77 -1.49 -25.78
C ALA A 760 -30.39 -1.49 -26.46
N LEU A 761 -30.31 -1.98 -27.71
CA LEU A 761 -29.03 -2.21 -28.38
C LEU A 761 -28.30 -0.93 -28.74
N SER A 762 -29.01 0.16 -29.00
CA SER A 762 -28.38 1.46 -29.24
C SER A 762 -27.67 2.06 -28.03
N HIS A 763 -27.91 1.49 -26.84
CA HIS A 763 -27.24 1.87 -25.60
C HIS A 763 -26.30 0.75 -25.10
N ALA A 764 -26.14 -0.34 -25.86
CA ALA A 764 -25.38 -1.52 -25.43
C ALA A 764 -23.89 -1.24 -25.25
N SER A 765 -23.26 -0.55 -26.20
CA SER A 765 -21.85 -0.15 -26.11
C SER A 765 -21.63 0.85 -24.98
N LEU A 766 -22.54 1.81 -24.82
CA LEU A 766 -22.53 2.78 -23.72
C LEU A 766 -22.61 2.08 -22.36
N ALA A 767 -23.58 1.17 -22.19
CA ALA A 767 -23.75 0.40 -20.97
C ALA A 767 -22.51 -0.45 -20.66
N GLY A 768 -21.90 -1.08 -21.67
CA GLY A 768 -20.66 -1.83 -21.48
C GLY A 768 -19.45 -0.96 -21.15
N ASN A 769 -19.30 0.19 -21.79
CA ASN A 769 -18.23 1.16 -21.49
C ASN A 769 -18.31 1.64 -20.04
N MET A 770 -19.53 1.90 -19.55
CA MET A 770 -19.76 2.34 -18.17
C MET A 770 -19.84 1.19 -17.14
N GLY A 771 -19.73 -0.07 -17.57
CA GLY A 771 -19.92 -1.23 -16.70
C GLY A 771 -21.32 -1.32 -16.06
N LEU A 772 -22.35 -0.76 -16.70
CA LEU A 772 -23.73 -0.75 -16.21
C LEU A 772 -24.56 -1.87 -16.87
N PRO A 773 -25.43 -2.57 -16.11
CA PRO A 773 -26.33 -3.55 -16.69
C PRO A 773 -27.46 -2.91 -17.51
N ILE A 774 -28.00 -3.68 -18.46
CA ILE A 774 -29.24 -3.37 -19.18
C ILE A 774 -30.35 -4.30 -18.66
N LEU A 775 -31.46 -3.71 -18.22
CA LEU A 775 -32.65 -4.43 -17.80
C LEU A 775 -33.80 -4.11 -18.75
N LEU A 776 -34.67 -5.11 -18.96
CA LEU A 776 -35.81 -4.98 -19.87
C LEU A 776 -37.13 -4.87 -19.10
N VAL A 777 -38.02 -4.01 -19.59
CA VAL A 777 -39.42 -3.87 -19.14
C VAL A 777 -40.40 -4.07 -20.29
N LYS A 778 -41.69 -4.26 -19.99
CA LYS A 778 -42.76 -4.21 -20.99
C LYS A 778 -43.24 -2.77 -21.15
N THR A 779 -43.97 -2.47 -22.22
CA THR A 779 -44.50 -1.12 -22.46
C THR A 779 -45.32 -0.63 -21.26
N SER A 780 -46.21 -1.47 -20.72
CA SER A 780 -47.15 -1.10 -19.66
C SER A 780 -46.90 -1.77 -18.31
N SER A 781 -45.80 -2.53 -18.14
CA SER A 781 -45.50 -3.20 -16.85
C SER A 781 -44.02 -3.53 -16.64
N ILE A 782 -43.63 -3.64 -15.37
CA ILE A 782 -42.30 -4.14 -14.97
C ILE A 782 -42.40 -5.64 -14.70
N PRO A 783 -41.68 -6.51 -15.45
CA PRO A 783 -41.61 -7.94 -15.16
C PRO A 783 -41.04 -8.23 -13.77
N ASP A 784 -41.46 -9.34 -13.16
CA ASP A 784 -41.05 -9.69 -11.80
C ASP A 784 -39.55 -9.96 -11.68
N ALA A 785 -38.91 -10.55 -12.70
CA ALA A 785 -37.47 -10.76 -12.71
C ALA A 785 -36.68 -9.45 -12.57
N THR A 786 -37.03 -8.44 -13.38
CA THR A 786 -36.45 -7.08 -13.30
C THR A 786 -36.72 -6.44 -11.94
N ARG A 787 -37.95 -6.55 -11.44
CA ARG A 787 -38.33 -6.01 -10.12
C ARG A 787 -37.54 -6.64 -8.99
N ASN A 788 -37.36 -7.96 -9.02
CA ASN A 788 -36.66 -8.71 -7.99
C ASN A 788 -35.16 -8.42 -8.00
N PHE A 789 -34.57 -8.26 -9.18
CA PHE A 789 -33.18 -7.83 -9.30
C PHE A 789 -32.93 -6.47 -8.67
N LEU A 790 -33.75 -5.46 -9.01
CA LEU A 790 -33.62 -4.11 -8.46
C LEU A 790 -33.80 -4.09 -6.93
N LYS A 791 -34.73 -4.89 -6.39
CA LYS A 791 -34.91 -5.02 -4.92
C LYS A 791 -33.70 -5.65 -4.22
N ARG A 792 -33.06 -6.64 -4.84
CA ARG A 792 -31.88 -7.32 -4.28
C ARG A 792 -30.62 -6.48 -4.39
N ASN A 793 -30.59 -5.52 -5.33
CA ASN A 793 -29.46 -4.65 -5.59
C ASN A 793 -29.80 -3.18 -5.32
N PRO A 794 -30.09 -2.79 -4.06
CA PRO A 794 -30.47 -1.42 -3.71
C PRO A 794 -29.35 -0.39 -3.92
N ARG A 795 -28.12 -0.86 -4.16
CA ARG A 795 -26.98 -0.01 -4.58
C ARG A 795 -27.14 0.58 -5.99
N ILE A 796 -28.05 0.04 -6.81
CA ILE A 796 -28.41 0.63 -8.09
C ILE A 796 -29.33 1.82 -7.80
N GLU A 797 -28.73 2.99 -7.66
CA GLU A 797 -29.39 4.21 -7.24
C GLU A 797 -30.02 4.95 -8.41
N THR A 798 -29.47 4.85 -9.63
CA THR A 798 -29.98 5.57 -10.82
C THR A 798 -30.44 4.62 -11.92
N LEU A 799 -31.62 4.88 -12.48
CA LEU A 799 -32.24 4.13 -13.56
C LEU A 799 -32.39 5.02 -14.80
N TYR A 800 -31.54 4.79 -15.80
CA TYR A 800 -31.56 5.54 -17.06
C TYR A 800 -32.56 4.91 -18.01
N VAL A 801 -33.74 5.53 -18.15
CA VAL A 801 -34.79 5.05 -19.04
C VAL A 801 -34.51 5.55 -20.46
N VAL A 802 -34.32 4.63 -21.39
CA VAL A 802 -33.86 4.92 -22.76
C VAL A 802 -34.81 4.43 -23.84
N GLY A 803 -34.64 4.94 -25.05
CA GLY A 803 -35.42 4.58 -26.23
C GLY A 803 -36.30 5.70 -26.78
N LYS A 804 -37.31 5.34 -27.57
CA LYS A 804 -38.30 6.32 -28.06
C LYS A 804 -39.33 6.67 -26.99
N THR A 805 -39.73 7.94 -26.90
CA THR A 805 -40.87 8.39 -26.09
C THR A 805 -42.12 7.61 -26.49
N GLY A 806 -42.81 7.01 -25.51
CA GLY A 806 -43.96 6.13 -25.72
C GLY A 806 -43.65 4.63 -25.85
N SER A 807 -42.38 4.22 -25.91
CA SER A 807 -41.99 2.80 -25.85
C SER A 807 -42.18 2.18 -24.45
N ILE A 808 -42.28 3.02 -23.43
CA ILE A 808 -42.53 2.67 -22.02
C ILE A 808 -43.54 3.69 -21.49
N ASP A 809 -44.64 3.24 -20.90
CA ASP A 809 -45.68 4.13 -20.37
C ASP A 809 -45.16 4.93 -19.17
N ASP A 810 -45.60 6.17 -19.00
CA ASP A 810 -45.22 7.02 -17.85
C ASP A 810 -45.61 6.39 -16.50
N SER A 811 -46.60 5.50 -16.49
CA SER A 811 -47.00 4.71 -15.32
C SER A 811 -45.91 3.72 -14.88
N VAL A 812 -45.18 3.13 -15.84
CA VAL A 812 -44.03 2.25 -15.60
C VAL A 812 -42.86 3.06 -15.05
N ILE A 813 -42.57 4.22 -15.65
CA ILE A 813 -41.53 5.15 -15.20
C ILE A 813 -41.80 5.61 -13.76
N THR A 814 -43.04 6.01 -13.47
CA THR A 814 -43.47 6.37 -12.12
C THR A 814 -43.29 5.21 -11.14
N THR A 815 -43.51 3.97 -11.59
CA THR A 815 -43.29 2.78 -10.76
C THR A 815 -41.81 2.47 -10.54
N LEU A 816 -40.94 2.75 -11.53
CA LEU A 816 -39.49 2.56 -11.44
C LEU A 816 -38.86 3.48 -10.37
N ASN A 817 -39.40 4.67 -10.13
CA ASN A 817 -38.96 5.59 -9.06
C ASN A 817 -39.02 4.99 -7.64
N LYS A 818 -39.69 3.85 -7.46
CA LYS A 818 -39.69 3.12 -6.19
C LYS A 818 -38.40 2.31 -5.95
N TYR A 819 -37.58 2.13 -6.98
CA TYR A 819 -36.38 1.30 -6.94
C TYR A 819 -35.08 2.10 -7.10
N GLY A 820 -35.15 3.34 -7.60
CA GLY A 820 -34.02 4.25 -7.78
C GLY A 820 -34.48 5.57 -8.40
N ASN A 821 -33.59 6.57 -8.45
CA ASN A 821 -33.78 7.83 -9.17
C ASN A 821 -33.91 7.55 -10.67
N VAL A 822 -35.05 7.89 -11.27
CA VAL A 822 -35.25 7.67 -12.71
C VAL A 822 -34.83 8.90 -13.49
N GLU A 823 -33.95 8.68 -14.46
CA GLU A 823 -33.55 9.69 -15.45
C GLU A 823 -34.09 9.28 -16.82
N ASP A 824 -35.04 10.05 -17.33
CA ASP A 824 -35.67 9.78 -18.62
C ASP A 824 -34.84 10.41 -19.76
N LEU A 825 -34.10 9.55 -20.45
CA LEU A 825 -33.24 9.91 -21.59
C LEU A 825 -33.91 9.61 -22.92
N ARG A 826 -35.20 9.23 -22.92
CA ARG A 826 -35.93 8.92 -24.16
C ARG A 826 -36.00 10.13 -25.08
N GLY A 827 -36.13 9.87 -26.37
CA GLY A 827 -36.26 10.90 -27.40
C GLY A 827 -37.47 10.72 -28.30
N ALA A 828 -37.86 11.77 -29.02
CA ALA A 828 -38.97 11.72 -29.98
C ALA A 828 -38.80 10.63 -31.06
N SER A 829 -37.56 10.23 -31.33
CA SER A 829 -37.17 9.09 -32.16
C SER A 829 -36.07 8.27 -31.48
N ARG A 830 -35.78 7.08 -32.02
CA ARG A 830 -34.65 6.24 -31.57
C ARG A 830 -33.30 6.96 -31.70
N TYR A 831 -33.16 7.80 -32.72
CA TYR A 831 -31.97 8.60 -32.96
C TYR A 831 -31.78 9.67 -31.87
N ASN A 832 -32.89 10.34 -31.49
CA ASN A 832 -32.86 11.28 -30.38
C ASN A 832 -32.56 10.59 -29.05
N GLY A 833 -33.17 9.43 -28.77
CA GLY A 833 -32.92 8.69 -27.53
C GLY A 833 -31.46 8.27 -27.37
N ASN A 834 -30.86 7.73 -28.44
CA ASN A 834 -29.43 7.40 -28.45
C ASN A 834 -28.55 8.63 -28.20
N VAL A 835 -28.75 9.72 -28.96
CA VAL A 835 -27.94 10.94 -28.83
C VAL A 835 -28.16 11.67 -27.49
N ASN A 836 -29.37 11.65 -26.93
CA ASN A 836 -29.67 12.19 -25.60
C ASN A 836 -28.78 11.54 -24.53
N SER A 837 -28.62 10.22 -24.58
CA SER A 837 -27.73 9.50 -23.65
C SER A 837 -26.28 9.92 -23.82
N LEU A 838 -25.80 10.08 -25.06
CA LEU A 838 -24.42 10.52 -25.32
C LEU A 838 -24.16 11.94 -24.79
N TYR A 839 -25.10 12.87 -24.97
CA TYR A 839 -25.01 14.21 -24.39
C TYR A 839 -25.21 14.22 -22.88
N HIS A 840 -26.02 13.32 -22.32
CA HIS A 840 -26.23 13.26 -20.88
C HIS A 840 -24.93 12.92 -20.14
N PHE A 841 -24.17 11.94 -20.65
CA PHE A 841 -22.88 11.53 -20.06
C PHE A 841 -21.66 12.30 -20.60
N TRP A 842 -21.87 13.36 -21.38
CA TRP A 842 -20.81 14.14 -22.04
C TRP A 842 -19.80 13.27 -22.82
N LEU A 843 -20.29 12.21 -23.46
CA LEU A 843 -19.44 11.28 -24.18
C LEU A 843 -19.16 11.79 -25.59
N ARG A 844 -17.88 12.06 -25.85
CA ARG A 844 -17.33 12.50 -27.13
C ARG A 844 -16.04 11.73 -27.43
N PRO A 845 -16.14 10.41 -27.67
CA PRO A 845 -14.97 9.59 -27.93
C PRO A 845 -14.33 9.95 -29.27
N ASP A 846 -13.06 9.60 -29.39
CA ASP A 846 -12.30 9.74 -30.64
C ASP A 846 -12.66 8.67 -31.68
N HIS A 847 -13.63 7.79 -31.40
CA HIS A 847 -14.14 6.83 -32.36
C HIS A 847 -15.61 6.49 -32.12
N VAL A 848 -16.33 6.22 -33.21
CA VAL A 848 -17.77 5.97 -33.21
C VAL A 848 -18.08 4.74 -34.07
N THR A 849 -19.01 3.90 -33.62
CA THR A 849 -19.54 2.82 -34.46
C THR A 849 -20.90 3.24 -35.00
N VAL A 850 -21.06 3.22 -36.33
CA VAL A 850 -22.30 3.61 -37.02
C VAL A 850 -23.04 2.35 -37.44
N THR A 851 -24.25 2.15 -36.91
CA THR A 851 -25.05 0.94 -37.15
C THR A 851 -26.39 1.28 -37.77
N HIS A 852 -26.97 0.35 -38.51
CA HIS A 852 -28.30 0.54 -39.08
C HIS A 852 -29.39 0.34 -38.02
N GLY A 853 -30.33 1.28 -37.90
CA GLY A 853 -31.33 1.29 -36.84
C GLY A 853 -32.40 0.23 -36.89
N TRP A 854 -32.40 -0.62 -37.91
CA TRP A 854 -33.38 -1.69 -38.09
C TRP A 854 -32.75 -3.08 -38.23
N THR A 855 -31.43 -3.20 -38.11
CA THR A 855 -30.75 -4.51 -38.06
C THR A 855 -30.05 -4.67 -36.71
N PHE A 856 -30.30 -5.78 -36.04
CA PHE A 856 -29.79 -5.99 -34.68
C PHE A 856 -28.39 -6.60 -34.68
N GLN A 857 -28.01 -7.34 -35.73
CA GLN A 857 -26.85 -8.23 -35.71
C GLN A 857 -25.55 -7.47 -35.58
N GLY A 858 -25.33 -6.50 -36.48
CA GLY A 858 -24.15 -5.64 -36.44
C GLY A 858 -24.07 -4.84 -35.13
N MET A 859 -25.20 -4.31 -34.66
CA MET A 859 -25.28 -3.51 -33.44
C MET A 859 -24.99 -4.33 -32.17
N LEU A 860 -25.52 -5.55 -32.07
CA LEU A 860 -25.25 -6.44 -30.95
C LEU A 860 -23.77 -6.85 -30.93
N THR A 861 -23.23 -7.33 -32.05
CA THR A 861 -21.88 -7.89 -32.07
C THR A 861 -20.82 -6.80 -31.91
N SER A 862 -20.98 -5.65 -32.57
CA SER A 862 -20.02 -4.55 -32.47
C SER A 862 -20.03 -3.86 -31.11
N SER A 863 -21.13 -3.95 -30.35
CA SER A 863 -21.24 -3.27 -29.06
C SER A 863 -20.13 -3.64 -28.08
N SER A 864 -19.64 -4.90 -28.10
CA SER A 864 -18.52 -5.30 -27.24
C SER A 864 -17.20 -4.71 -27.71
N LEU A 865 -16.91 -4.71 -29.02
CA LEU A 865 -15.74 -4.03 -29.59
C LEU A 865 -15.73 -2.55 -29.20
N THR A 866 -16.84 -1.85 -29.46
CA THR A 866 -16.99 -0.43 -29.16
C THR A 866 -16.82 -0.14 -27.67
N ALA A 867 -17.42 -0.97 -26.80
CA ALA A 867 -17.32 -0.81 -25.35
C ALA A 867 -15.88 -1.05 -24.83
N ILE A 868 -15.21 -2.10 -25.32
CA ILE A 868 -13.83 -2.44 -24.92
C ILE A 868 -12.85 -1.31 -25.26
N GLN A 869 -13.08 -0.60 -26.35
CA GLN A 869 -12.25 0.55 -26.76
C GLN A 869 -12.65 1.87 -26.11
N GLY A 870 -13.76 1.92 -25.35
CA GLY A 870 -14.28 3.15 -24.75
C GLY A 870 -15.02 4.07 -25.72
N GLY A 871 -15.49 3.54 -26.86
CA GLY A 871 -16.26 4.28 -27.86
C GLY A 871 -17.75 4.34 -27.59
N VAL A 872 -18.49 4.85 -28.57
CA VAL A 872 -19.97 4.88 -28.56
C VAL A 872 -20.56 4.41 -29.88
N THR A 873 -21.78 3.91 -29.83
CA THR A 873 -22.56 3.54 -31.01
C THR A 873 -23.57 4.63 -31.33
N VAL A 874 -23.63 5.03 -32.60
CA VAL A 874 -24.70 5.84 -33.16
C VAL A 874 -25.51 5.03 -34.16
N ILE A 875 -26.79 5.37 -34.27
CA ILE A 875 -27.73 4.69 -35.17
C ILE A 875 -27.98 5.55 -36.42
N SER A 876 -28.06 4.92 -37.58
CA SER A 876 -28.38 5.57 -38.86
C SER A 876 -29.48 4.84 -39.65
N ASN A 877 -30.08 5.52 -40.63
CA ASN A 877 -30.76 4.83 -41.73
C ASN A 877 -29.73 4.28 -42.73
N LYS A 878 -30.17 3.45 -43.68
CA LYS A 878 -29.29 2.81 -44.67
C LYS A 878 -28.48 3.80 -45.51
N THR A 879 -29.11 4.90 -45.94
CA THR A 879 -28.55 5.82 -46.93
C THR A 879 -28.29 7.23 -46.40
N SER A 880 -28.72 7.55 -45.17
CA SER A 880 -28.52 8.88 -44.59
C SER A 880 -28.54 8.88 -43.05
N LEU A 881 -27.76 9.78 -42.47
CA LEU A 881 -27.84 10.13 -41.05
C LEU A 881 -29.11 10.94 -40.76
N SER A 882 -29.68 10.74 -39.58
CA SER A 882 -30.71 11.64 -39.05
C SER A 882 -30.09 12.92 -38.47
N ASP A 883 -30.81 14.04 -38.49
CA ASP A 883 -30.34 15.33 -37.95
C ASP A 883 -29.69 15.26 -36.55
N PRO A 884 -30.27 14.56 -35.55
CA PRO A 884 -29.65 14.48 -34.22
C PRO A 884 -28.26 13.85 -34.24
N VAL A 885 -28.05 12.85 -35.10
CA VAL A 885 -26.78 12.13 -35.23
C VAL A 885 -25.76 12.96 -36.01
N MET A 886 -26.20 13.65 -37.08
CA MET A 886 -25.34 14.59 -37.80
C MET A 886 -24.84 15.71 -36.87
N VAL A 887 -25.73 16.28 -36.07
CA VAL A 887 -25.37 17.33 -35.09
C VAL A 887 -24.38 16.79 -34.07
N TYR A 888 -24.63 15.60 -33.51
CA TYR A 888 -23.69 14.98 -32.57
C TYR A 888 -22.30 14.78 -33.17
N LEU A 889 -22.20 14.27 -34.41
CA LEU A 889 -20.92 14.09 -35.10
C LEU A 889 -20.22 15.42 -35.42
N TYR A 890 -20.96 16.49 -35.74
CA TYR A 890 -20.40 17.83 -35.97
C TYR A 890 -19.95 18.54 -34.69
N ASP A 891 -20.63 18.29 -33.57
CA ASP A 891 -20.36 18.95 -32.28
C ASP A 891 -19.03 18.50 -31.64
N ASN A 892 -18.37 17.47 -32.18
CA ASN A 892 -17.08 16.93 -31.70
C ASN A 892 -15.84 17.78 -32.06
N LYS A 893 -15.96 19.11 -32.20
CA LYS A 893 -14.83 19.98 -32.60
C LYS A 893 -13.66 20.01 -31.60
N ASP A 894 -13.94 19.82 -30.31
CA ASP A 894 -12.90 19.87 -29.26
C ASP A 894 -12.18 18.53 -29.07
N ASN A 895 -12.75 17.43 -29.56
CA ASN A 895 -12.13 16.10 -29.57
C ASN A 895 -12.35 15.45 -30.94
N PRO A 896 -11.43 15.66 -31.90
CA PRO A 896 -11.63 15.24 -33.28
C PRO A 896 -11.78 13.73 -33.37
N LEU A 897 -12.78 13.30 -34.12
CA LEU A 897 -12.99 11.89 -34.42
C LEU A 897 -11.79 11.35 -35.23
N ASN A 898 -11.23 10.24 -34.77
CA ASN A 898 -10.13 9.56 -35.44
C ASN A 898 -10.65 8.57 -36.46
N TYR A 899 -11.61 7.72 -36.11
CA TYR A 899 -12.11 6.67 -37.01
C TYR A 899 -13.54 6.28 -36.69
N MET A 900 -14.18 5.60 -37.66
CA MET A 900 -15.50 5.01 -37.46
C MET A 900 -15.52 3.53 -37.85
N TYR A 901 -16.35 2.74 -37.19
CA TYR A 901 -16.68 1.38 -37.63
C TYR A 901 -18.07 1.30 -38.22
N ILE A 902 -18.24 0.51 -39.29
CA ILE A 902 -19.54 0.12 -39.84
C ILE A 902 -19.64 -1.41 -39.80
N PRO A 903 -20.38 -2.01 -38.85
CA PRO A 903 -20.58 -3.45 -38.84
C PRO A 903 -21.65 -3.86 -39.87
N GLY A 904 -21.32 -4.84 -40.70
CA GLY A 904 -22.20 -5.37 -41.73
C GLY A 904 -21.96 -4.80 -43.13
N GLY A 905 -22.51 -5.50 -44.13
CA GLY A 905 -22.36 -5.14 -45.53
C GLY A 905 -23.18 -3.92 -45.96
N THR A 906 -23.09 -3.62 -47.25
CA THR A 906 -23.73 -2.46 -47.90
C THR A 906 -25.26 -2.50 -47.85
N ASP A 907 -25.84 -3.66 -47.53
CA ASP A 907 -27.27 -3.80 -47.29
C ASP A 907 -27.75 -3.12 -46.01
N SER A 908 -26.87 -2.98 -45.00
CA SER A 908 -27.16 -2.28 -43.75
C SER A 908 -26.90 -0.78 -43.85
N ILE A 909 -25.69 -0.40 -44.28
CA ILE A 909 -25.26 0.99 -44.48
C ILE A 909 -24.65 1.07 -45.87
N SER A 910 -25.21 1.90 -46.75
CA SER A 910 -24.80 1.97 -48.15
C SER A 910 -23.39 2.55 -48.31
N SER A 911 -22.76 2.27 -49.45
CA SER A 911 -21.43 2.82 -49.76
C SER A 911 -21.46 4.35 -49.91
N GLU A 912 -22.59 4.92 -50.34
CA GLU A 912 -22.77 6.38 -50.37
C GLU A 912 -22.70 6.97 -48.96
N LEU A 913 -23.44 6.40 -48.00
CA LEU A 913 -23.40 6.87 -46.61
C LEU A 913 -22.02 6.63 -45.97
N GLU A 914 -21.35 5.51 -46.26
CA GLU A 914 -19.98 5.26 -45.81
C GLU A 914 -19.01 6.35 -46.28
N ASN A 915 -19.10 6.76 -47.55
CA ASN A 915 -18.29 7.86 -48.08
C ASN A 915 -18.66 9.21 -47.43
N ASP A 916 -19.95 9.45 -47.16
CA ASP A 916 -20.40 10.67 -46.49
C ASP A 916 -19.94 10.72 -45.02
N LEU A 917 -19.78 9.58 -44.34
CA LEU A 917 -19.31 9.53 -42.95
C LEU A 917 -17.86 9.98 -42.81
N ASP A 918 -17.05 9.76 -43.84
CA ASP A 918 -15.64 10.12 -43.87
C ASP A 918 -15.42 11.64 -43.70
N GLN A 919 -16.39 12.47 -44.10
CA GLN A 919 -16.31 13.94 -43.96
C GLN A 919 -16.30 14.43 -42.49
N TYR A 920 -16.77 13.60 -41.55
CA TYR A 920 -16.79 13.92 -40.12
C TYR A 920 -15.46 13.60 -39.42
N ILE A 921 -14.54 12.95 -40.14
CA ILE A 921 -13.19 12.64 -39.67
C ILE A 921 -12.25 13.71 -40.27
N PRO A 922 -11.69 14.62 -39.45
CA PRO A 922 -10.75 15.63 -39.92
C PRO A 922 -9.46 15.00 -40.46
N ASP A 923 -8.73 15.73 -41.30
CA ASP A 923 -7.45 15.29 -41.86
C ASP A 923 -6.35 15.09 -40.80
#